data_AF-A0A921CQV6-F1
#
_entry.id   AF-A0A921CQV6-F1
#
_cell.length_a   1.000
_cell.length_b   1.000
_cell.length_c   1.000
_cell.angle_alpha   90.00
_cell.angle_beta   90.00
_cell.angle_gamma   90.00
#
_symmetry.space_group_name_H-M   'P 1'
#
loop_
_entity.id
_entity.type
_entity.pdbx_description
1 polymer ?
#
loop_
_entity_poly.entity_id
_entity_poly.type
_entity_poly.pdbx_seq_one_letter_code
_entity_poly.pdbx_strand_id
1 'polypeptide(L)'
;MKIYSIQTFSGRNIFSHKPVIKMVIDIGDLHDKPTNQLEGFNEKLLKYFPGLKEHYCSLGHAGGFVERLYEGTYLGHVIEHLALEMQNILGYSVNYGKTRIISEPSLYYIIFQYFNEKSAVECGKAAVKIVSELASGNEPDVEKILNNLKQIAAQTDMGPSTKSIYDEAVKRGIPVIRYANDTILQLGYGKYLKMVEASLTDTPSCVSVDMASNKTLTKELLSWHDIPVPHGDVAYMEEAAVEAAKEIGFPVVVKPCDGNQGKGVSLNIQNEEQVRTAFREAIKFSQAVIVEKFVEGNDYRVLVVGGKVSAVAERKAPSVIGDGVHTIKELVEIENTNELRGDGHEKVLTKIKLDEIAKCVLAKKGLDENYIPAANELVFLRENGNLSTGGTARECTSEIHPYNCFLAVKAAKIMGLDIAGIDITAKDISKPIDGENGAIIEVNAAPGLRMHLCPTEGRPINVASDILDMMFPEGSPSRIPIVSITGTNGKTTTTRLVKHVLSLDGKMVGMTSTSGIYIGNECILKGDNTGPTSAKIVLSNRNIDAAVLETARGGIVRKGLGYDLADVGVIVNISEDHLGLDSLNSIQDLAFVKSLVVEAVKPDGYAVLNADDEMTEYVRQRVKCKVILFSKERNNPLILGQLKLNEKAVYIKDDTIYVYDGVKTFPLIKLKDIPITMGGKAECNIENSLAAISALFALSVPFNIIKKGLKTFMPDVKSNPGRFNIFDMGEFKVMLDYGHNPAGYRAVIKFIQKINAKRLVGVIGMPGDRLQSSIEEVGRMCSKVFSKIYIKEDNDLRNRAAGEVADILYNSIVSTGFEKENIEVIYSELEALKKALVTAKPGDLIVVFYEEFEPALELIEKFRDELSKNSQQISSQIEETAG
;
A
#
# COMPACT_ATOMS: atom_id res chain seq x y z
N MET A 1 19.32 25.86 8.02
CA MET A 1 18.83 24.54 8.51
C MET A 1 19.12 23.46 7.48
N LYS A 2 19.25 22.20 7.89
CA LYS A 2 19.57 21.08 7.00
C LYS A 2 18.60 19.92 7.18
N ILE A 3 18.08 19.36 6.09
CA ILE A 3 17.28 18.13 6.12
C ILE A 3 18.23 16.93 6.05
N TYR A 4 18.18 16.04 7.03
CA TYR A 4 18.98 14.80 7.04
C TYR A 4 18.26 13.64 6.38
N SER A 5 16.95 13.51 6.60
CA SER A 5 16.17 12.44 6.00
C SER A 5 14.69 12.80 5.87
N ILE A 6 14.05 12.23 4.85
CA ILE A 6 12.60 12.27 4.67
C ILE A 6 12.14 10.82 4.49
N GLN A 7 11.21 10.39 5.33
CA GLN A 7 10.66 9.05 5.32
C GLN A 7 9.14 9.12 5.21
N THR A 8 8.58 8.41 4.24
CA THR A 8 7.13 8.36 3.99
C THR A 8 6.52 7.09 4.55
N PHE A 9 5.38 7.23 5.21
CA PHE A 9 4.55 6.15 5.75
C PHE A 9 3.19 6.18 5.05
N SER A 10 2.96 5.24 4.13
CA SER A 10 1.75 5.21 3.28
C SER A 10 0.49 4.66 3.97
N GLY A 11 0.61 4.13 5.19
CA GLY A 11 -0.46 3.44 5.89
C GLY A 11 -0.27 3.52 7.41
N ARG A 12 -0.86 2.58 8.15
CA ARG A 12 -0.76 2.55 9.61
C ARG A 12 0.70 2.44 10.06
N ASN A 13 1.09 3.32 10.97
CA ASN A 13 2.45 3.45 11.48
C ASN A 13 2.44 3.86 12.96
N ILE A 14 3.61 3.88 13.58
CA ILE A 14 3.76 4.17 15.02
C ILE A 14 3.45 5.61 15.41
N PHE A 15 3.37 6.53 14.44
CA PHE A 15 3.02 7.92 14.69
C PHE A 15 1.52 8.17 14.51
N SER A 16 0.92 7.56 13.49
CA SER A 16 -0.48 7.74 13.13
C SER A 16 -1.06 6.52 12.42
N HIS A 17 -2.38 6.35 12.53
CA HIS A 17 -3.13 5.40 11.70
C HIS A 17 -3.40 5.94 10.28
N LYS A 18 -3.03 7.20 10.01
CA LYS A 18 -3.09 7.84 8.69
C LYS A 18 -1.69 7.94 8.06
N PRO A 19 -1.60 8.17 6.74
CA PRO A 19 -0.32 8.43 6.09
C PRO A 19 0.36 9.68 6.65
N VAL A 20 1.66 9.57 6.95
CA VAL A 20 2.47 10.69 7.48
C VAL A 20 3.88 10.71 6.87
N ILE A 21 4.47 11.90 6.80
CA ILE A 21 5.88 12.10 6.51
C ILE A 21 6.61 12.30 7.82
N LYS A 22 7.74 11.62 7.99
CA LYS A 22 8.75 11.91 9.01
C LYS A 22 9.93 12.60 8.36
N MET A 23 10.19 13.84 8.75
CA MET A 23 11.31 14.62 8.28
C MET A 23 12.27 14.89 9.44
N VAL A 24 13.54 14.52 9.29
CA VAL A 24 14.59 14.82 10.29
C VAL A 24 15.34 16.06 9.84
N ILE A 25 15.37 17.07 10.70
CA ILE A 25 15.99 18.37 10.43
C ILE A 25 16.98 18.77 11.51
N ASP A 26 18.02 19.48 11.09
CA ASP A 26 18.93 20.23 11.93
C ASP A 26 18.59 21.72 11.85
N ILE A 27 18.21 22.31 12.97
CA ILE A 27 17.97 23.76 13.03
C ILE A 27 19.26 24.55 13.28
N GLY A 28 20.39 23.89 13.55
CA GLY A 28 21.72 24.49 13.72
C GLY A 28 21.76 25.58 14.78
N ASP A 29 22.41 26.70 14.46
CA ASP A 29 22.60 27.87 15.34
C ASP A 29 21.31 28.64 15.66
N LEU A 30 20.15 28.18 15.17
CA LEU A 30 18.85 28.76 15.51
C LEU A 30 18.15 28.01 16.65
N HIS A 31 18.81 27.03 17.27
CA HIS A 31 18.24 26.24 18.36
C HIS A 31 18.01 27.03 19.65
N ASP A 32 18.74 28.11 19.87
CA ASP A 32 18.67 28.98 21.04
C ASP A 32 17.82 30.25 20.79
N LYS A 33 17.31 30.43 19.56
CA LYS A 33 16.53 31.59 19.14
C LYS A 33 15.06 31.20 18.88
N PRO A 34 14.19 31.24 19.90
CA PRO A 34 12.75 31.08 19.71
C PRO A 34 12.15 32.19 18.84
N THR A 35 10.97 31.96 18.28
CA THR A 35 10.31 32.86 17.32
C THR A 35 10.10 34.29 17.82
N ASN A 36 9.91 34.49 19.12
CA ASN A 36 9.74 35.83 19.72
C ASN A 36 11.05 36.64 19.80
N GLN A 37 12.19 36.03 19.53
CA GLN A 37 13.50 36.69 19.43
C GLN A 37 13.93 36.95 17.97
N LEU A 38 13.13 36.52 17.00
CA LEU A 38 13.37 36.75 15.57
C LEU A 38 12.59 37.97 15.10
N GLU A 39 13.29 39.09 14.88
CA GLU A 39 12.67 40.37 14.55
C GLU A 39 11.83 40.30 13.26
N GLY A 40 10.54 40.65 13.37
CA GLY A 40 9.59 40.68 12.24
C GLY A 40 9.24 39.31 11.65
N PHE A 41 9.72 38.20 12.23
CA PHE A 41 9.50 36.86 11.71
C PHE A 41 8.02 36.45 11.74
N ASN A 42 7.37 36.62 12.89
CA ASN A 42 5.97 36.22 13.09
C ASN A 42 5.02 37.00 12.17
N GLU A 43 5.21 38.31 12.06
CA GLU A 43 4.39 39.19 11.23
C GLU A 43 4.52 38.82 9.75
N LYS A 44 5.75 38.60 9.27
CA LYS A 44 6.00 38.18 7.89
C LYS A 44 5.39 36.79 7.62
N LEU A 45 5.58 35.83 8.52
CA LEU A 45 5.03 34.48 8.38
C LEU A 45 3.50 34.52 8.26
N LEU A 46 2.82 35.23 9.17
CA LEU A 46 1.36 35.33 9.17
C LEU A 46 0.80 36.20 8.04
N LYS A 47 1.62 37.11 7.48
CA LYS A 47 1.28 37.86 6.26
C LYS A 47 1.26 36.94 5.03
N TYR A 48 2.28 36.08 4.88
CA TYR A 48 2.35 35.15 3.75
C TYR A 48 1.37 33.98 3.90
N PHE A 49 1.12 33.52 5.13
CA PHE A 49 0.32 32.34 5.44
C PHE A 49 -0.75 32.65 6.49
N PRO A 50 -1.83 33.37 6.10
CA PRO A 50 -2.86 33.81 7.03
C PRO A 50 -3.67 32.65 7.66
N GLY A 51 -3.77 31.49 7.01
CA GLY A 51 -4.50 30.33 7.54
C GLY A 51 -3.87 29.71 8.80
N LEU A 52 -2.59 29.99 9.06
CA LEU A 52 -1.93 29.65 10.33
C LEU A 52 -2.64 30.24 11.56
N LYS A 53 -3.45 31.29 11.39
CA LYS A 53 -4.28 31.86 12.47
C LYS A 53 -5.37 30.92 12.97
N GLU A 54 -5.79 29.95 12.15
CA GLU A 54 -6.82 28.98 12.52
C GLU A 54 -6.20 27.66 13.04
N HIS A 55 -4.87 27.54 13.03
CA HIS A 55 -4.19 26.30 13.42
C HIS A 55 -4.32 26.02 14.93
N TYR A 56 -4.69 24.79 15.23
CA TYR A 56 -4.69 24.22 16.57
C TYR A 56 -3.29 23.67 16.88
N CYS A 57 -2.79 23.90 18.09
CA CYS A 57 -1.54 23.30 18.58
C CYS A 57 -1.78 22.56 19.91
N SER A 58 -0.74 22.38 20.72
CA SER A 58 -0.84 21.80 22.07
C SER A 58 -1.85 22.50 23.00
N LEU A 59 -2.24 23.75 22.72
CA LEU A 59 -3.26 24.49 23.47
C LEU A 59 -4.71 24.10 23.15
N GLY A 60 -4.94 23.28 22.12
CA GLY A 60 -6.22 22.62 21.87
C GLY A 60 -7.36 23.51 21.33
N HIS A 61 -7.09 24.76 20.95
CA HIS A 61 -8.08 25.69 20.39
C HIS A 61 -7.54 26.41 19.14
N ALA A 62 -8.45 26.94 18.29
CA ALA A 62 -8.09 27.68 17.09
C ALA A 62 -7.28 28.95 17.46
N GLY A 63 -6.20 29.23 16.74
CA GLY A 63 -5.29 30.34 17.06
C GLY A 63 -4.23 30.02 18.11
N GLY A 64 -4.30 28.85 18.76
CA GLY A 64 -3.29 28.44 19.73
C GLY A 64 -1.87 28.34 19.14
N PHE A 65 -1.73 28.08 17.83
CA PHE A 65 -0.41 28.15 17.19
C PHE A 65 0.16 29.58 17.15
N VAL A 66 -0.68 30.59 16.90
CA VAL A 66 -0.26 32.00 16.89
C VAL A 66 0.14 32.46 18.28
N GLU A 67 -0.59 32.05 19.31
CA GLU A 67 -0.20 32.30 20.71
C GLU A 67 1.22 31.76 20.97
N ARG A 68 1.51 30.52 20.57
CA ARG A 68 2.85 29.93 20.68
C ARG A 68 3.93 30.66 19.88
N LEU A 69 3.60 31.18 18.70
CA LEU A 69 4.55 31.98 17.91
C LEU A 69 5.00 33.23 18.67
N TYR A 70 4.06 33.92 19.34
CA TYR A 70 4.35 35.12 20.11
C TYR A 70 4.95 34.84 21.50
N GLU A 71 4.58 33.73 22.16
CA GLU A 71 5.25 33.26 23.38
C GLU A 71 6.72 32.90 23.14
N GLY A 72 7.03 32.42 21.92
CA GLY A 72 8.33 31.89 21.56
C GLY A 72 8.30 30.37 21.45
N THR A 73 8.24 29.88 20.20
CA THR A 73 8.35 28.46 19.88
C THR A 73 9.58 28.20 19.01
N TYR A 74 9.95 26.93 18.84
CA TYR A 74 11.12 26.57 18.04
C TYR A 74 10.77 26.32 16.57
N LEU A 75 11.73 26.56 15.69
CA LEU A 75 11.50 26.57 14.24
C LEU A 75 11.08 25.21 13.67
N GLY A 76 11.41 24.10 14.35
CA GLY A 76 10.87 22.79 13.98
C GLY A 76 9.34 22.72 14.05
N HIS A 77 8.74 23.32 15.09
CA HIS A 77 7.30 23.40 15.26
C HIS A 77 6.66 24.34 14.22
N VAL A 78 7.35 25.40 13.82
CA VAL A 78 6.90 26.30 12.75
C VAL A 78 6.88 25.57 11.40
N ILE A 79 7.93 24.80 11.09
CA ILE A 79 8.04 24.02 9.85
C ILE A 79 6.91 22.99 9.74
N GLU A 80 6.55 22.35 10.86
CA GLU A 80 5.39 21.44 10.93
C GLU A 80 4.10 22.11 10.46
N HIS A 81 3.72 23.22 11.10
CA HIS A 81 2.47 23.91 10.79
C HIS A 81 2.50 24.54 9.40
N LEU A 82 3.64 25.05 8.95
CA LEU A 82 3.76 25.59 7.60
C LEU A 82 3.63 24.52 6.52
N ALA A 83 4.18 23.32 6.75
CA ALA A 83 3.99 22.18 5.85
C ALA A 83 2.53 21.72 5.77
N LEU A 84 1.79 21.78 6.89
CA LEU A 84 0.35 21.52 6.91
C LEU A 84 -0.44 22.61 6.18
N GLU A 85 -0.14 23.88 6.44
CA GLU A 85 -0.81 25.03 5.82
C GLU A 85 -0.65 25.03 4.29
N MET A 86 0.56 24.82 3.79
CA MET A 86 0.76 24.74 2.33
C MET A 86 -0.03 23.59 1.70
N GLN A 87 -0.20 22.46 2.39
CA GLN A 87 -1.06 21.38 1.91
C GLN A 87 -2.55 21.77 1.93
N ASN A 88 -3.01 22.50 2.95
CA ASN A 88 -4.38 23.03 3.01
C ASN A 88 -4.63 24.05 1.87
N ILE A 89 -3.66 24.91 1.55
CA ILE A 89 -3.71 25.83 0.40
C ILE A 89 -3.82 25.07 -0.93
N LEU A 90 -3.20 23.89 -1.04
CA LEU A 90 -3.35 22.99 -2.20
C LEU A 90 -4.69 22.23 -2.22
N GLY A 91 -5.56 22.41 -1.22
CA GLY A 91 -6.87 21.77 -1.13
C GLY A 91 -6.90 20.44 -0.38
N TYR A 92 -5.80 20.02 0.26
CA TYR A 92 -5.77 18.80 1.06
C TYR A 92 -6.18 19.08 2.50
N SER A 93 -7.22 18.41 3.01
CA SER A 93 -7.61 18.52 4.43
C SER A 93 -6.65 17.71 5.32
N VAL A 94 -5.61 18.37 5.83
CA VAL A 94 -4.61 17.78 6.74
C VAL A 94 -4.43 18.63 7.99
N ASN A 95 -4.38 17.97 9.15
CA ASN A 95 -4.32 18.66 10.44
C ASN A 95 -3.45 17.98 11.50
N TYR A 96 -2.99 16.75 11.27
CA TYR A 96 -2.15 16.04 12.21
C TYR A 96 -0.67 16.36 11.96
N GLY A 97 -0.01 16.90 12.98
CA GLY A 97 1.43 17.10 13.03
C GLY A 97 2.00 16.79 14.41
N LYS A 98 3.31 16.54 14.48
CA LYS A 98 4.05 16.37 15.73
C LYS A 98 5.54 16.63 15.55
N THR A 99 6.08 17.54 16.35
CA THR A 99 7.51 17.84 16.41
C THR A 99 8.13 17.35 17.71
N ARG A 100 9.30 16.72 17.64
CA ARG A 100 10.07 16.26 18.80
C ARG A 100 11.58 16.41 18.56
N ILE A 101 12.29 16.71 19.63
CA ILE A 101 13.76 16.73 19.66
C ILE A 101 14.27 15.27 19.63
N ILE A 102 15.24 15.00 18.76
CA ILE A 102 15.99 13.73 18.70
C ILE A 102 17.22 13.82 19.59
N SER A 103 18.02 14.86 19.37
CA SER A 103 19.26 15.12 20.08
C SER A 103 19.42 16.61 20.25
N GLU A 104 19.70 17.02 21.48
CA GLU A 104 20.09 18.38 21.76
C GLU A 104 21.42 18.72 21.05
N PRO A 105 21.63 19.99 20.67
CA PRO A 105 20.68 21.10 20.87
C PRO A 105 19.71 21.32 19.68
N SER A 106 19.98 20.75 18.50
CA SER A 106 19.39 21.26 17.25
C SER A 106 18.73 20.21 16.34
N LEU A 107 18.71 18.93 16.72
CA LEU A 107 18.21 17.86 15.86
C LEU A 107 16.76 17.47 16.20
N TYR A 108 15.84 17.60 15.24
CA TYR A 108 14.41 17.36 15.40
C TYR A 108 13.90 16.31 14.40
N TYR A 109 12.87 15.55 14.76
CA TYR A 109 11.96 14.99 13.77
C TYR A 109 10.61 15.69 13.79
N ILE A 110 10.09 15.90 12.60
CA ILE A 110 8.78 16.49 12.33
C ILE A 110 7.94 15.43 11.65
N ILE A 111 6.78 15.14 12.22
CA ILE A 111 5.74 14.31 11.62
C ILE A 111 4.64 15.22 11.11
N PHE A 112 4.16 15.00 9.88
CA PHE A 112 2.95 15.65 9.39
C PHE A 112 2.17 14.73 8.47
N GLN A 113 0.84 14.78 8.57
CA GLN A 113 -0.06 14.01 7.73
C GLN A 113 0.05 14.47 6.27
N TYR A 114 -0.14 13.52 5.34
CA TYR A 114 -0.26 13.82 3.93
C TYR A 114 -1.44 13.11 3.27
N PHE A 115 -1.87 13.66 2.14
CA PHE A 115 -2.78 13.00 1.21
C PHE A 115 -2.05 12.60 -0.09
N ASN A 116 -1.31 13.55 -0.68
CA ASN A 116 -0.43 13.31 -1.83
C ASN A 116 1.04 13.30 -1.38
N GLU A 117 1.71 12.15 -1.55
CA GLU A 117 3.08 11.95 -1.05
C GLU A 117 4.08 12.92 -1.69
N LYS A 118 4.03 13.09 -3.01
CA LYS A 118 4.98 13.94 -3.74
C LYS A 118 4.79 15.41 -3.37
N SER A 119 3.55 15.90 -3.38
CA SER A 119 3.23 17.28 -2.98
C SER A 119 3.66 17.55 -1.54
N ALA A 120 3.38 16.64 -0.61
CA ALA A 120 3.68 16.83 0.81
C ALA A 120 5.18 16.82 1.13
N VAL A 121 5.98 16.00 0.44
CA VAL A 121 7.45 16.03 0.55
C VAL A 121 7.99 17.40 0.11
N GLU A 122 7.47 17.93 -0.99
CA GLU A 122 7.89 19.25 -1.49
C GLU A 122 7.37 20.39 -0.59
N CYS A 123 6.17 20.28 -0.01
CA CYS A 123 5.71 21.19 1.05
C CYS A 123 6.66 21.18 2.25
N GLY A 124 7.12 20.01 2.71
CA GLY A 124 8.09 19.91 3.81
C GLY A 124 9.41 20.62 3.49
N LYS A 125 9.96 20.41 2.29
CA LYS A 125 11.18 21.10 1.83
C LYS A 125 10.99 22.60 1.69
N ALA A 126 9.87 23.03 1.11
CA ALA A 126 9.50 24.43 0.98
C ALA A 126 9.36 25.10 2.34
N ALA A 127 8.77 24.41 3.33
CA ALA A 127 8.60 24.94 4.68
C ALA A 127 9.96 25.20 5.35
N VAL A 128 10.90 24.27 5.23
CA VAL A 128 12.28 24.46 5.73
C VAL A 128 12.96 25.63 5.05
N LYS A 129 12.79 25.78 3.73
CA LYS A 129 13.37 26.90 2.96
C LYS A 129 12.80 28.25 3.41
N ILE A 130 11.48 28.39 3.42
CA ILE A 130 10.77 29.62 3.80
C ILE A 130 11.16 30.03 5.22
N VAL A 131 11.10 29.09 6.17
CA VAL A 131 11.43 29.37 7.57
C VAL A 131 12.90 29.76 7.71
N SER A 132 13.82 29.11 6.98
CA SER A 132 15.25 29.47 7.01
C SER A 132 15.52 30.87 6.44
N GLU A 133 14.87 31.23 5.33
CA GLU A 133 15.00 32.56 4.70
C GLU A 133 14.45 33.65 5.63
N LEU A 134 13.23 33.47 6.16
CA LEU A 134 12.62 34.41 7.10
C LEU A 134 13.43 34.56 8.40
N ALA A 135 13.89 33.45 8.99
CA ALA A 135 14.70 33.49 10.21
C ALA A 135 16.06 34.18 10.01
N SER A 136 16.55 34.25 8.76
CA SER A 136 17.78 34.96 8.40
C SER A 136 17.52 36.41 7.97
N GLY A 137 16.27 36.89 8.04
CA GLY A 137 15.87 38.23 7.63
C GLY A 137 15.63 38.41 6.13
N ASN A 138 15.77 37.36 5.32
CA ASN A 138 15.53 37.39 3.87
C ASN A 138 14.04 37.24 3.54
N GLU A 139 13.62 37.71 2.35
CA GLU A 139 12.25 37.52 1.85
C GLU A 139 12.16 36.34 0.87
N PRO A 140 11.40 35.28 1.20
CA PRO A 140 11.15 34.18 0.28
C PRO A 140 10.20 34.59 -0.84
N ASP A 141 10.45 34.09 -2.06
CA ASP A 141 9.49 34.17 -3.17
C ASP A 141 8.36 33.14 -2.99
N VAL A 142 7.44 33.44 -2.06
CA VAL A 142 6.34 32.55 -1.67
C VAL A 142 5.40 32.27 -2.84
N GLU A 143 5.13 33.25 -3.67
CA GLU A 143 4.22 33.10 -4.81
C GLU A 143 4.76 32.07 -5.81
N LYS A 144 6.04 32.18 -6.19
CA LYS A 144 6.69 31.19 -7.06
C LYS A 144 6.73 29.80 -6.42
N ILE A 145 7.00 29.71 -5.12
CA ILE A 145 7.00 28.42 -4.41
C ILE A 145 5.61 27.78 -4.46
N LEU A 146 4.55 28.52 -4.12
CA LEU A 146 3.18 28.02 -4.15
C LEU A 146 2.74 27.62 -5.56
N ASN A 147 3.12 28.39 -6.59
CA ASN A 147 2.83 28.05 -7.99
C ASN A 147 3.52 26.75 -8.43
N ASN A 148 4.78 26.54 -8.05
CA ASN A 148 5.47 25.27 -8.30
C ASN A 148 4.79 24.10 -7.56
N LEU A 149 4.39 24.29 -6.31
CA LEU A 149 3.67 23.27 -5.54
C LEU A 149 2.32 22.91 -6.17
N LYS A 150 1.57 23.90 -6.68
CA LYS A 150 0.32 23.67 -7.44
C LYS A 150 0.55 22.85 -8.70
N GLN A 151 1.63 23.11 -9.44
CA GLN A 151 1.98 22.30 -10.63
C GLN A 151 2.29 20.85 -10.27
N ILE A 152 3.04 20.63 -9.18
CA ILE A 152 3.37 19.28 -8.69
C ILE A 152 2.09 18.55 -8.24
N ALA A 153 1.20 19.23 -7.51
CA ALA A 153 -0.09 18.68 -7.11
C ALA A 153 -0.94 18.28 -8.33
N ALA A 154 -1.10 19.18 -9.30
CA ALA A 154 -1.86 18.91 -10.52
C ALA A 154 -1.33 17.72 -11.34
N GLN A 155 -0.02 17.47 -11.33
CA GLN A 155 0.61 16.35 -12.04
C GLN A 155 0.50 15.00 -11.30
N THR A 156 0.30 15.03 -9.98
CA THR A 156 0.42 13.84 -9.13
C THR A 156 -0.88 13.46 -8.43
N ASP A 157 -1.88 14.34 -8.46
CA ASP A 157 -3.22 14.05 -7.95
C ASP A 157 -3.96 13.03 -8.80
N MET A 158 -4.95 12.40 -8.16
CA MET A 158 -5.89 11.54 -8.85
C MET A 158 -6.83 12.41 -9.68
N GLY A 159 -7.02 12.04 -10.96
CA GLY A 159 -8.06 12.65 -11.77
C GLY A 159 -9.45 12.46 -11.15
N PRO A 160 -10.46 13.29 -11.51
CA PRO A 160 -11.77 13.27 -10.86
C PRO A 160 -12.45 11.88 -10.85
N SER A 161 -12.35 11.13 -11.95
CA SER A 161 -12.88 9.76 -12.04
C SER A 161 -12.19 8.83 -11.04
N THR A 162 -10.86 8.73 -11.09
CA THR A 162 -10.05 7.91 -10.17
C THR A 162 -10.32 8.26 -8.71
N LYS A 163 -10.37 9.57 -8.40
CA LYS A 163 -10.61 10.08 -7.05
C LYS A 163 -11.98 9.66 -6.52
N SER A 164 -13.03 9.75 -7.35
CA SER A 164 -14.38 9.33 -6.95
C SER A 164 -14.47 7.83 -6.63
N ILE A 165 -13.80 6.98 -7.41
CA ILE A 165 -13.75 5.53 -7.16
C ILE A 165 -12.93 5.23 -5.91
N TYR A 166 -11.79 5.91 -5.72
CA TYR A 166 -10.98 5.83 -4.51
C TYR A 166 -11.80 6.17 -3.26
N ASP A 167 -12.49 7.31 -3.26
CA ASP A 167 -13.24 7.79 -2.09
C ASP A 167 -14.41 6.87 -1.74
N GLU A 168 -15.14 6.39 -2.75
CA GLU A 168 -16.24 5.44 -2.55
C GLU A 168 -15.70 4.07 -2.08
N ALA A 169 -14.55 3.61 -2.56
CA ALA A 169 -13.93 2.36 -2.10
C ALA A 169 -13.50 2.44 -0.64
N VAL A 170 -12.84 3.55 -0.25
CA VAL A 170 -12.45 3.82 1.15
C VAL A 170 -13.69 3.90 2.04
N LYS A 171 -14.77 4.56 1.60
CA LYS A 171 -16.03 4.65 2.34
C LYS A 171 -16.67 3.27 2.58
N ARG A 172 -16.56 2.35 1.62
CA ARG A 172 -17.03 0.96 1.73
C ARG A 172 -16.07 0.04 2.50
N GLY A 173 -14.92 0.55 2.97
CA GLY A 173 -13.91 -0.26 3.64
C GLY A 173 -13.20 -1.26 2.71
N ILE A 174 -13.21 -1.02 1.40
CA ILE A 174 -12.44 -1.79 0.42
C ILE A 174 -10.98 -1.29 0.49
N PRO A 175 -9.99 -2.19 0.68
CA PRO A 175 -8.59 -1.77 0.68
C PRO A 175 -8.20 -1.21 -0.69
N VAL A 176 -7.44 -0.11 -0.69
CA VAL A 176 -6.98 0.54 -1.93
C VAL A 176 -5.45 0.67 -1.91
N ILE A 177 -4.80 0.26 -2.99
CA ILE A 177 -3.38 0.56 -3.26
C ILE A 177 -3.31 1.36 -4.56
N ARG A 178 -2.68 2.54 -4.51
CA ARG A 178 -2.38 3.35 -5.70
C ARG A 178 -0.99 3.01 -6.21
N TYR A 179 -0.87 2.64 -7.48
CA TYR A 179 0.43 2.34 -8.10
C TYR A 179 1.10 3.61 -8.62
N ALA A 180 2.42 3.75 -8.41
CA ALA A 180 3.30 4.80 -8.96
C ALA A 180 2.87 6.28 -8.79
N ASN A 181 1.87 6.58 -7.96
CA ASN A 181 1.13 7.86 -7.98
C ASN A 181 0.46 8.16 -9.33
N ASP A 182 0.07 7.10 -10.04
CA ASP A 182 -0.63 7.15 -11.33
C ASP A 182 -2.16 7.06 -11.10
N THR A 183 -2.92 6.89 -12.18
CA THR A 183 -4.37 6.73 -12.20
C THR A 183 -4.84 5.30 -11.92
N ILE A 184 -3.91 4.35 -11.80
CA ILE A 184 -4.16 2.94 -11.54
C ILE A 184 -4.36 2.69 -10.03
N LEU A 185 -5.53 2.14 -9.70
CA LEU A 185 -5.89 1.67 -8.38
C LEU A 185 -6.05 0.16 -8.38
N GLN A 186 -5.48 -0.47 -7.35
CA GLN A 186 -5.85 -1.80 -6.92
C GLN A 186 -6.91 -1.69 -5.85
N LEU A 187 -8.00 -2.42 -6.02
CA LEU A 187 -9.09 -2.55 -5.06
C LEU A 187 -9.11 -3.99 -4.53
N GLY A 188 -9.13 -4.15 -3.21
CA GLY A 188 -9.13 -5.47 -2.58
C GLY A 188 -7.76 -6.16 -2.52
N TYR A 189 -7.74 -7.33 -1.88
CA TYR A 189 -6.54 -8.15 -1.66
C TYR A 189 -6.71 -9.59 -2.15
N GLY A 190 -5.59 -10.22 -2.51
CA GLY A 190 -5.55 -11.62 -2.89
C GLY A 190 -6.42 -11.93 -4.09
N LYS A 191 -7.14 -13.05 -4.07
CA LYS A 191 -8.10 -13.43 -5.12
C LYS A 191 -9.28 -12.48 -5.35
N TYR A 192 -9.56 -11.56 -4.41
CA TYR A 192 -10.63 -10.56 -4.56
C TYR A 192 -10.12 -9.25 -5.16
N LEU A 193 -8.82 -9.18 -5.48
CA LEU A 193 -8.21 -8.04 -6.12
C LEU A 193 -8.86 -7.75 -7.48
N LYS A 194 -9.20 -6.48 -7.68
CA LYS A 194 -9.62 -5.89 -8.95
C LYS A 194 -8.76 -4.67 -9.25
N MET A 195 -8.59 -4.35 -10.52
CA MET A 195 -7.85 -3.15 -10.95
C MET A 195 -8.79 -2.19 -11.67
N VAL A 196 -8.50 -0.89 -11.52
CA VAL A 196 -9.17 0.17 -12.26
C VAL A 196 -8.17 1.27 -12.63
N GLU A 197 -8.25 1.75 -13.86
CA GLU A 197 -7.49 2.89 -14.36
C GLU A 197 -8.48 3.95 -14.86
N ALA A 198 -8.53 5.09 -14.16
CA ALA A 198 -9.58 6.09 -14.33
C ALA A 198 -11.00 5.52 -14.12
N SER A 199 -11.67 5.03 -15.17
CA SER A 199 -12.96 4.35 -15.13
C SER A 199 -12.96 3.01 -15.88
N LEU A 200 -11.82 2.60 -16.45
CA LEU A 200 -11.63 1.32 -17.13
C LEU A 200 -11.29 0.25 -16.09
N THR A 201 -12.01 -0.87 -16.08
CA THR A 201 -11.72 -2.00 -15.19
C THR A 201 -10.74 -3.00 -15.83
N ASP A 202 -10.36 -4.04 -15.09
CA ASP A 202 -9.58 -5.17 -15.61
C ASP A 202 -10.41 -6.24 -16.34
N THR A 203 -11.65 -5.92 -16.72
CA THR A 203 -12.54 -6.87 -17.41
C THR A 203 -12.47 -6.75 -18.94
N PRO A 204 -12.55 -5.55 -19.56
CA PRO A 204 -12.47 -5.42 -21.01
C PRO A 204 -11.11 -5.87 -21.56
N SER A 205 -11.13 -6.52 -22.72
CA SER A 205 -9.89 -6.86 -23.43
C SER A 205 -9.27 -5.61 -24.10
N CYS A 206 -7.97 -5.62 -24.36
CA CYS A 206 -7.36 -4.55 -25.16
C CYS A 206 -8.03 -4.39 -26.53
N VAL A 207 -8.46 -5.50 -27.15
CA VAL A 207 -9.22 -5.48 -28.41
C VAL A 207 -10.52 -4.69 -28.27
N SER A 208 -11.26 -4.87 -27.17
CA SER A 208 -12.50 -4.11 -26.89
C SER A 208 -12.25 -2.61 -26.79
N VAL A 209 -11.14 -2.22 -26.16
CA VAL A 209 -10.74 -0.80 -26.01
C VAL A 209 -10.31 -0.20 -27.35
N ASP A 210 -9.55 -0.94 -28.14
CA ASP A 210 -9.09 -0.53 -29.47
C ASP A 210 -10.28 -0.39 -30.44
N MET A 211 -11.24 -1.33 -30.37
CA MET A 211 -12.47 -1.27 -31.15
C MET A 211 -13.25 0.01 -30.84
N ALA A 212 -13.42 0.36 -29.55
CA ALA A 212 -14.12 1.58 -29.14
C ALA A 212 -13.36 2.87 -29.53
N SER A 213 -12.04 2.80 -29.65
CA SER A 213 -11.21 3.92 -30.11
C SER A 213 -11.27 4.10 -31.64
N ASN A 214 -11.69 3.07 -32.38
CA ASN A 214 -11.87 3.13 -33.82
C ASN A 214 -13.31 3.51 -34.17
N LYS A 215 -13.50 4.77 -34.59
CA LYS A 215 -14.84 5.34 -34.88
C LYS A 215 -15.53 4.64 -36.03
N THR A 216 -14.81 4.29 -37.10
CA THR A 216 -15.38 3.63 -38.28
C THR A 216 -15.85 2.22 -37.92
N LEU A 217 -14.98 1.43 -37.28
CA LEU A 217 -15.32 0.06 -36.86
C LEU A 217 -16.47 0.06 -35.84
N THR A 218 -16.44 0.98 -34.87
CA THR A 218 -17.53 1.12 -33.90
C THR A 218 -18.87 1.33 -34.62
N LYS A 219 -18.93 2.26 -35.59
CA LYS A 219 -20.16 2.54 -36.33
C LYS A 219 -20.63 1.37 -37.17
N GLU A 220 -19.72 0.70 -37.87
CA GLU A 220 -20.03 -0.48 -38.68
C GLU A 220 -20.65 -1.59 -37.82
N LEU A 221 -20.04 -1.90 -36.67
CA LEU A 221 -20.56 -2.92 -35.76
C LEU A 221 -21.91 -2.55 -35.16
N LEU A 222 -22.12 -1.28 -34.81
CA LEU A 222 -23.40 -0.81 -34.32
C LEU A 222 -24.48 -0.88 -35.41
N SER A 223 -24.15 -0.52 -36.67
CA SER A 223 -25.10 -0.56 -37.78
C SER A 223 -25.53 -1.99 -38.13
N TRP A 224 -24.61 -2.97 -38.08
CA TRP A 224 -24.92 -4.40 -38.26
C TRP A 224 -25.93 -4.94 -37.25
N HIS A 225 -26.12 -4.24 -36.14
CA HIS A 225 -27.05 -4.60 -35.07
C HIS A 225 -28.26 -3.66 -35.00
N ASP A 226 -28.58 -2.95 -36.08
CA ASP A 226 -29.71 -2.03 -36.20
C ASP A 226 -29.70 -0.92 -35.14
N ILE A 227 -28.51 -0.48 -34.73
CA ILE A 227 -28.36 0.68 -33.84
C ILE A 227 -28.16 1.93 -34.70
N PRO A 228 -29.01 2.97 -34.55
CA PRO A 228 -28.87 4.19 -35.34
C PRO A 228 -27.52 4.87 -35.12
N VAL A 229 -26.76 5.00 -36.19
CA VAL A 229 -25.49 5.73 -36.26
C VAL A 229 -25.51 6.65 -37.49
N PRO A 230 -24.76 7.77 -37.49
CA PRO A 230 -24.66 8.61 -38.69
C PRO A 230 -24.03 7.81 -39.83
N HIS A 231 -24.79 7.64 -40.92
CA HIS A 231 -24.29 7.05 -42.16
C HIS A 231 -23.17 7.93 -42.72
N GLY A 232 -22.08 7.30 -43.16
CA GLY A 232 -20.90 8.01 -43.64
C GLY A 232 -19.89 7.09 -44.29
N ASP A 233 -18.88 7.69 -44.90
CA ASP A 233 -17.78 7.00 -45.56
C ASP A 233 -16.43 7.66 -45.24
N VAL A 234 -15.33 6.94 -45.52
CA VAL A 234 -13.96 7.39 -45.29
C VAL A 234 -13.34 7.87 -46.61
N ALA A 235 -12.98 9.15 -46.64
CA ALA A 235 -12.31 9.78 -47.77
C ALA A 235 -10.81 9.98 -47.50
N TYR A 236 -9.99 9.52 -48.44
CA TYR A 236 -8.52 9.72 -48.43
C TYR A 236 -8.09 10.93 -49.27
N MET A 237 -9.00 11.49 -50.07
CA MET A 237 -8.75 12.63 -50.94
C MET A 237 -9.97 13.56 -51.00
N GLU A 238 -9.72 14.82 -51.31
CA GLU A 238 -10.74 15.88 -51.28
C GLU A 238 -11.95 15.57 -52.18
N GLU A 239 -11.73 15.05 -53.39
CA GLU A 239 -12.81 14.69 -54.31
C GLU A 239 -13.68 13.55 -53.77
N ALA A 240 -13.06 12.52 -53.18
CA ALA A 240 -13.80 11.42 -52.56
C ALA A 240 -14.67 11.91 -51.39
N ALA A 241 -14.21 12.92 -50.64
CA ALA A 241 -15.00 13.53 -49.58
C ALA A 241 -16.23 14.29 -50.11
N VAL A 242 -16.07 14.97 -51.25
CA VAL A 242 -17.18 15.67 -51.93
C VAL A 242 -18.18 14.67 -52.52
N GLU A 243 -17.70 13.58 -53.13
CA GLU A 243 -18.55 12.51 -53.64
C GLU A 243 -19.34 11.84 -52.52
N ALA A 244 -18.68 11.45 -51.42
CA ALA A 244 -19.35 10.91 -50.24
C ALA A 244 -20.40 11.88 -49.68
N ALA A 245 -20.10 13.18 -49.59
CA ALA A 245 -21.06 14.18 -49.13
C ALA A 245 -22.29 14.30 -50.04
N LYS A 246 -22.14 14.14 -51.36
CA LYS A 246 -23.25 14.14 -52.32
C LYS A 246 -24.14 12.92 -52.15
N GLU A 247 -23.54 11.75 -51.96
CA GLU A 247 -24.26 10.50 -51.77
C GLU A 247 -25.06 10.49 -50.46
N ILE A 248 -24.45 10.97 -49.36
CA ILE A 248 -25.09 11.11 -48.05
C ILE A 248 -26.17 12.20 -48.05
N GLY A 249 -25.94 13.27 -48.81
CA GLY A 249 -26.78 14.46 -48.85
C GLY A 249 -26.55 15.43 -47.69
N PHE A 250 -26.59 16.73 -47.98
CA PHE A 250 -26.37 17.79 -47.00
C PHE A 250 -27.50 17.91 -45.96
N PRO A 251 -27.23 18.43 -44.75
CA PRO A 251 -25.91 18.77 -44.23
C PRO A 251 -25.07 17.56 -43.80
N VAL A 252 -23.74 17.71 -43.85
CA VAL A 252 -22.76 16.67 -43.47
C VAL A 252 -21.77 17.16 -42.40
N VAL A 253 -21.05 16.22 -41.80
CA VAL A 253 -19.94 16.43 -40.87
C VAL A 253 -18.67 15.90 -41.53
N VAL A 254 -17.59 16.65 -41.39
CA VAL A 254 -16.25 16.25 -41.84
C VAL A 254 -15.34 16.22 -40.62
N LYS A 255 -14.73 15.07 -40.33
CA LYS A 255 -13.88 14.88 -39.15
C LYS A 255 -12.69 13.94 -39.43
N PRO A 256 -11.54 14.11 -38.76
CA PRO A 256 -10.42 13.19 -38.92
C PRO A 256 -10.78 11.81 -38.34
N CYS A 257 -10.26 10.73 -38.94
CA CYS A 257 -10.59 9.36 -38.56
C CYS A 257 -10.12 9.01 -37.12
N ASP A 258 -8.94 9.46 -36.75
CA ASP A 258 -8.24 9.23 -35.47
C ASP A 258 -8.05 10.52 -34.64
N GLY A 259 -8.89 11.54 -34.90
CA GLY A 259 -8.84 12.83 -34.23
C GLY A 259 -9.50 12.86 -32.84
N ASN A 260 -8.87 13.55 -31.89
CA ASN A 260 -9.35 13.75 -30.51
C ASN A 260 -9.71 15.23 -30.20
N GLN A 261 -10.55 15.43 -29.17
CA GLN A 261 -10.96 16.75 -28.63
C GLN A 261 -11.64 17.71 -29.64
N GLY A 262 -12.13 17.20 -30.77
CA GLY A 262 -12.77 18.00 -31.81
C GLY A 262 -11.80 18.76 -32.73
N LYS A 263 -10.50 18.45 -32.70
CA LYS A 263 -9.53 19.03 -33.64
C LYS A 263 -9.86 18.57 -35.07
N GLY A 264 -9.90 19.52 -36.01
CA GLY A 264 -10.22 19.23 -37.41
C GLY A 264 -11.67 18.83 -37.67
N VAL A 265 -12.57 18.94 -36.70
CA VAL A 265 -14.00 18.63 -36.87
C VAL A 265 -14.74 19.86 -37.38
N SER A 266 -15.53 19.69 -38.44
CA SER A 266 -16.42 20.71 -38.98
C SER A 266 -17.83 20.16 -39.05
N LEU A 267 -18.75 20.80 -38.31
CA LEU A 267 -20.16 20.41 -38.26
C LEU A 267 -21.03 21.22 -39.22
N ASN A 268 -22.22 20.68 -39.53
CA ASN A 268 -23.29 21.34 -40.27
C ASN A 268 -22.89 21.95 -41.63
N ILE A 269 -22.06 21.22 -42.39
CA ILE A 269 -21.59 21.62 -43.72
C ILE A 269 -22.74 21.52 -44.73
N GLN A 270 -23.01 22.60 -45.46
CA GLN A 270 -24.19 22.77 -46.32
C GLN A 270 -23.93 22.56 -47.81
N ASN A 271 -22.66 22.60 -48.24
CA ASN A 271 -22.30 22.57 -49.66
C ASN A 271 -20.88 22.04 -49.91
N GLU A 272 -20.58 21.77 -51.19
CA GLU A 272 -19.30 21.18 -51.64
C GLU A 272 -18.07 22.03 -51.27
N GLU A 273 -18.16 23.36 -51.40
CA GLU A 273 -17.03 24.25 -51.13
C GLU A 273 -16.63 24.22 -49.65
N GLN A 274 -17.63 24.16 -48.77
CA GLN A 274 -17.42 23.95 -47.34
C GLN A 274 -16.84 22.56 -47.04
N VAL A 275 -17.24 21.50 -47.76
CA VAL A 275 -16.64 20.15 -47.61
C VAL A 275 -15.15 20.19 -47.96
N ARG A 276 -14.78 20.81 -49.08
CA ARG A 276 -13.37 20.93 -49.50
C ARG A 276 -12.54 21.65 -48.45
N THR A 277 -13.06 22.76 -47.93
CA THR A 277 -12.40 23.54 -46.88
C THR A 277 -12.23 22.70 -45.61
N ALA A 278 -13.31 22.02 -45.17
CA ALA A 278 -13.27 21.17 -43.99
C ALA A 278 -12.33 19.97 -44.15
N PHE A 279 -12.27 19.36 -45.33
CA PHE A 279 -11.36 18.25 -45.62
C PHE A 279 -9.89 18.67 -45.48
N ARG A 280 -9.52 19.83 -46.06
CA ARG A 280 -8.16 20.37 -45.95
C ARG A 280 -7.74 20.66 -44.51
N GLU A 281 -8.69 21.02 -43.65
CA GLU A 281 -8.43 21.19 -42.22
C GLU A 281 -8.35 19.83 -41.49
N ALA A 282 -9.26 18.91 -41.78
CA ALA A 282 -9.31 17.60 -41.12
C ALA A 282 -8.09 16.71 -41.45
N ILE A 283 -7.64 16.70 -42.70
CA ILE A 283 -6.52 15.87 -43.17
C ILE A 283 -5.16 16.30 -42.57
N LYS A 284 -5.06 17.51 -41.99
CA LYS A 284 -3.88 17.92 -41.22
C LYS A 284 -3.67 17.09 -39.95
N PHE A 285 -4.73 16.44 -39.47
CA PHE A 285 -4.74 15.70 -38.22
C PHE A 285 -4.83 14.18 -38.40
N SER A 286 -5.13 13.70 -39.61
CA SER A 286 -5.31 12.27 -39.91
C SER A 286 -4.95 11.95 -41.35
N GLN A 287 -4.58 10.70 -41.63
CA GLN A 287 -4.38 10.22 -43.00
C GLN A 287 -5.70 10.01 -43.76
N ALA A 288 -6.83 9.97 -43.05
CA ALA A 288 -8.14 9.79 -43.64
C ALA A 288 -9.20 10.62 -42.91
N VAL A 289 -10.24 11.01 -43.64
CA VAL A 289 -11.29 11.90 -43.14
C VAL A 289 -12.64 11.18 -43.27
N ILE A 290 -13.41 11.17 -42.20
CA ILE A 290 -14.77 10.66 -42.19
C ILE A 290 -15.72 11.77 -42.65
N VAL A 291 -16.56 11.46 -43.64
CA VAL A 291 -17.69 12.28 -44.07
C VAL A 291 -18.96 11.56 -43.68
N GLU A 292 -19.78 12.17 -42.84
CA GLU A 292 -20.99 11.53 -42.30
C GLU A 292 -22.19 12.48 -42.25
N LYS A 293 -23.40 11.93 -42.16
CA LYS A 293 -24.62 12.72 -42.05
C LYS A 293 -24.58 13.57 -40.77
N PHE A 294 -24.92 14.86 -40.89
CA PHE A 294 -25.08 15.70 -39.71
C PHE A 294 -26.37 15.32 -38.96
N VAL A 295 -26.22 14.96 -37.68
CA VAL A 295 -27.33 14.69 -36.77
C VAL A 295 -27.61 15.96 -35.98
N GLU A 296 -28.79 16.52 -36.17
CA GLU A 296 -29.24 17.73 -35.47
C GLU A 296 -29.76 17.37 -34.08
N GLY A 297 -29.31 18.08 -33.04
CA GLY A 297 -29.80 17.89 -31.67
C GLY A 297 -28.82 18.37 -30.61
N ASN A 298 -29.14 18.05 -29.35
CA ASN A 298 -28.26 18.26 -28.21
C ASN A 298 -27.34 17.05 -28.00
N ASP A 299 -26.16 17.29 -27.43
CA ASP A 299 -25.19 16.24 -27.11
C ASP A 299 -25.44 15.64 -25.74
N TYR A 300 -25.68 14.33 -25.68
CA TYR A 300 -25.86 13.57 -24.45
C TYR A 300 -24.73 12.56 -24.26
N ARG A 301 -24.23 12.46 -23.03
CA ARG A 301 -23.36 11.37 -22.57
C ARG A 301 -24.19 10.45 -21.70
N VAL A 302 -24.43 9.23 -22.18
CA VAL A 302 -25.07 8.15 -21.42
C VAL A 302 -23.99 7.26 -20.85
N LEU A 303 -23.91 7.16 -19.53
CA LEU A 303 -22.99 6.26 -18.83
C LEU A 303 -23.66 4.92 -18.59
N VAL A 304 -23.10 3.86 -19.16
CA VAL A 304 -23.48 2.46 -18.92
C VAL A 304 -22.48 1.85 -17.95
N VAL A 305 -22.98 1.20 -16.91
CA VAL A 305 -22.18 0.46 -15.91
C VAL A 305 -22.87 -0.87 -15.63
N GLY A 306 -22.17 -1.99 -15.78
CA GLY A 306 -22.67 -3.31 -15.41
C GLY A 306 -23.95 -3.72 -16.14
N GLY A 307 -24.12 -3.26 -17.39
CA GLY A 307 -25.30 -3.58 -18.21
C GLY A 307 -26.56 -2.77 -17.89
N LYS A 308 -26.45 -1.66 -17.14
CA LYS A 308 -27.53 -0.68 -16.95
C LYS A 308 -27.05 0.74 -17.26
N VAL A 309 -27.96 1.64 -17.61
CA VAL A 309 -27.67 3.08 -17.64
C VAL A 309 -27.62 3.59 -16.21
N SER A 310 -26.47 4.13 -15.82
CA SER A 310 -26.20 4.68 -14.49
C SER A 310 -26.52 6.18 -14.41
N ALA A 311 -26.15 6.94 -15.45
CA ALA A 311 -26.39 8.38 -15.50
C ALA A 311 -26.45 8.90 -16.94
N VAL A 312 -27.15 10.01 -17.15
CA VAL A 312 -27.16 10.76 -18.42
C VAL A 312 -26.89 12.23 -18.16
N ALA A 313 -26.00 12.80 -18.95
CA ALA A 313 -25.67 14.22 -18.89
C ALA A 313 -25.79 14.86 -20.29
N GLU A 314 -26.55 15.92 -20.41
CA GLU A 314 -26.56 16.80 -21.57
C GLU A 314 -25.32 17.72 -21.47
N ARG A 315 -24.47 17.67 -22.48
CA ARG A 315 -23.27 18.50 -22.58
C ARG A 315 -23.58 19.76 -23.37
N LYS A 316 -23.32 20.91 -22.76
CA LYS A 316 -23.48 22.22 -23.41
C LYS A 316 -22.10 22.76 -23.81
N ALA A 317 -21.99 23.22 -25.04
CA ALA A 317 -20.76 23.80 -25.55
C ALA A 317 -20.39 25.08 -24.77
N PRO A 318 -19.09 25.39 -24.61
CA PRO A 318 -18.66 26.64 -24.00
C PRO A 318 -19.31 27.84 -24.69
N SER A 319 -19.93 28.70 -23.90
CA SER A 319 -20.66 29.88 -24.39
C SER A 319 -20.58 31.02 -23.38
N VAL A 320 -20.81 32.24 -23.87
CA VAL A 320 -21.05 33.44 -23.05
C VAL A 320 -22.43 34.01 -23.36
N ILE A 321 -23.04 34.66 -22.37
CA ILE A 321 -24.31 35.37 -22.52
C ILE A 321 -24.00 36.87 -22.54
N GLY A 322 -24.45 37.55 -23.58
CA GLY A 322 -24.29 38.99 -23.69
C GLY A 322 -25.01 39.75 -22.60
N ASP A 323 -24.38 40.80 -22.10
CA ASP A 323 -24.98 41.79 -21.21
C ASP A 323 -25.21 43.14 -21.90
N GLY A 324 -24.89 43.24 -23.21
CA GLY A 324 -24.99 44.46 -24.00
C GLY A 324 -23.89 45.49 -23.71
N VAL A 325 -22.90 45.17 -22.88
CA VAL A 325 -21.85 46.10 -22.43
C VAL A 325 -20.45 45.56 -22.73
N HIS A 326 -20.18 44.30 -22.36
CA HIS A 326 -18.85 43.71 -22.46
C HIS A 326 -18.64 42.97 -23.78
N THR A 327 -17.41 42.99 -24.26
CA THR A 327 -16.96 42.18 -25.40
C THR A 327 -16.96 40.69 -25.04
N ILE A 328 -17.00 39.80 -26.04
CA ILE A 328 -16.85 38.35 -25.82
C ILE A 328 -15.60 38.03 -24.98
N LYS A 329 -14.48 38.70 -25.25
CA LYS A 329 -13.23 38.54 -24.49
C LYS A 329 -13.41 38.86 -23.01
N GLU A 330 -14.01 40.01 -22.70
CA GLU A 330 -14.28 40.44 -21.33
C GLU A 330 -15.29 39.51 -20.64
N LEU A 331 -16.34 39.08 -21.35
CA LEU A 331 -17.30 38.11 -20.81
C LEU A 331 -16.65 36.76 -20.46
N VAL A 332 -15.69 36.29 -21.27
CA VAL A 332 -14.89 35.10 -20.97
C VAL A 332 -14.01 35.31 -19.74
N GLU A 333 -13.39 36.48 -19.60
CA GLU A 333 -12.59 36.83 -18.42
C GLU A 333 -13.45 36.89 -17.15
N ILE A 334 -14.64 37.50 -17.23
CA ILE A 334 -15.63 37.54 -16.15
C ILE A 334 -16.08 36.12 -15.79
N GLU A 335 -16.50 35.30 -16.75
CA GLU A 335 -16.93 33.92 -16.50
C GLU A 335 -15.81 33.08 -15.88
N ASN A 336 -14.54 33.31 -16.27
CA ASN A 336 -13.37 32.65 -15.69
C ASN A 336 -13.00 33.12 -14.28
N THR A 337 -13.62 34.19 -13.76
CA THR A 337 -13.50 34.58 -12.34
C THR A 337 -14.34 33.68 -11.43
N ASN A 338 -15.26 32.89 -11.99
CA ASN A 338 -16.03 31.89 -11.27
C ASN A 338 -15.11 30.95 -10.49
N GLU A 339 -15.28 30.89 -9.16
CA GLU A 339 -14.44 30.08 -8.28
C GLU A 339 -14.48 28.58 -8.61
N LEU A 340 -15.51 28.10 -9.32
CA LEU A 340 -15.60 26.73 -9.79
C LEU A 340 -14.70 26.43 -11.00
N ARG A 341 -14.18 27.46 -11.70
CA ARG A 341 -13.30 27.32 -12.87
C ARG A 341 -11.83 27.32 -12.47
N GLY A 342 -11.09 26.34 -12.99
CA GLY A 342 -9.66 26.15 -12.75
C GLY A 342 -8.89 25.82 -14.01
N ASP A 343 -7.56 25.77 -13.90
CA ASP A 343 -6.69 25.40 -15.01
C ASP A 343 -6.69 23.87 -15.18
N GLY A 344 -7.09 23.40 -16.37
CA GLY A 344 -7.23 21.96 -16.65
C GLY A 344 -8.32 21.29 -15.81
N HIS A 345 -7.94 20.35 -14.95
CA HIS A 345 -8.82 19.59 -14.07
C HIS A 345 -8.66 19.95 -12.58
N GLU A 346 -8.01 21.08 -12.28
CA GLU A 346 -7.82 21.57 -10.91
C GLU A 346 -9.14 21.77 -10.17
N LYS A 347 -10.17 22.26 -10.87
CA LYS A 347 -11.50 22.51 -10.31
C LYS A 347 -12.60 21.80 -11.10
N VAL A 348 -13.83 21.92 -10.60
CA VAL A 348 -15.05 21.30 -11.17
C VAL A 348 -15.22 21.69 -12.63
N LEU A 349 -15.09 22.99 -12.93
CA LEU A 349 -15.16 23.53 -14.28
C LEU A 349 -13.77 23.87 -14.78
N THR A 350 -13.58 23.72 -16.09
CA THR A 350 -12.35 24.16 -16.75
C THR A 350 -12.52 25.60 -17.23
N LYS A 351 -11.46 26.42 -17.11
CA LYS A 351 -11.47 27.78 -17.68
C LYS A 351 -11.71 27.73 -19.18
N ILE A 352 -12.53 28.65 -19.67
CA ILE A 352 -12.79 28.85 -21.09
C ILE A 352 -11.57 29.55 -21.70
N LYS A 353 -11.07 29.02 -22.82
CA LYS A 353 -9.94 29.62 -23.57
C LYS A 353 -10.42 30.08 -24.94
N LEU A 354 -10.15 31.35 -25.26
CA LEU A 354 -10.29 31.90 -26.60
C LEU A 354 -9.05 31.55 -27.44
N ASP A 355 -8.90 30.26 -27.74
CA ASP A 355 -7.86 29.77 -28.64
C ASP A 355 -8.26 29.92 -30.11
N GLU A 356 -7.36 29.54 -31.02
CA GLU A 356 -7.61 29.65 -32.47
C GLU A 356 -8.88 28.90 -32.92
N ILE A 357 -9.23 27.80 -32.26
CA ILE A 357 -10.48 27.08 -32.55
C ILE A 357 -11.70 27.94 -32.20
N ALA A 358 -11.71 28.57 -31.03
CA ALA A 358 -12.79 29.46 -30.64
C ALA A 358 -12.94 30.65 -31.60
N LYS A 359 -11.81 31.23 -32.01
CA LYS A 359 -11.79 32.32 -33.01
C LYS A 359 -12.35 31.86 -34.36
N CYS A 360 -12.01 30.66 -34.83
CA CYS A 360 -12.59 30.11 -36.05
C CYS A 360 -14.12 29.95 -35.95
N VAL A 361 -14.64 29.50 -34.80
CA VAL A 361 -16.08 29.34 -34.58
C VAL A 361 -16.81 30.69 -34.60
N LEU A 362 -16.23 31.72 -33.98
CA LEU A 362 -16.75 33.09 -34.04
C LEU A 362 -16.74 33.63 -35.49
N ALA A 363 -15.61 33.46 -36.19
CA ALA A 363 -15.44 33.95 -37.56
C ALA A 363 -16.44 33.32 -38.55
N LYS A 364 -16.81 32.04 -38.37
CA LYS A 364 -17.88 31.39 -39.17
C LYS A 364 -19.23 32.10 -39.06
N LYS A 365 -19.48 32.80 -37.95
CA LYS A 365 -20.70 33.59 -37.71
C LYS A 365 -20.52 35.09 -38.04
N GLY A 366 -19.36 35.47 -38.59
CA GLY A 366 -19.00 36.86 -38.83
C GLY A 366 -18.72 37.66 -37.54
N LEU A 367 -18.39 36.97 -36.45
CA LEU A 367 -18.07 37.57 -35.15
C LEU A 367 -16.56 37.48 -34.87
N ASP A 368 -16.05 38.34 -34.00
CA ASP A 368 -14.71 38.25 -33.42
C ASP A 368 -14.74 38.44 -31.90
N GLU A 369 -13.60 38.33 -31.24
CA GLU A 369 -13.48 38.43 -29.77
C GLU A 369 -13.85 39.81 -29.18
N ASN A 370 -13.90 40.86 -30.01
CA ASN A 370 -14.25 42.23 -29.62
C ASN A 370 -15.74 42.55 -29.86
N TYR A 371 -16.51 41.61 -30.41
CA TYR A 371 -17.95 41.76 -30.53
C TYR A 371 -18.61 41.93 -29.16
N ILE A 372 -19.55 42.87 -29.03
CA ILE A 372 -20.37 43.09 -27.83
C ILE A 372 -21.73 42.44 -28.08
N PRO A 373 -22.02 41.26 -27.50
CA PRO A 373 -23.29 40.60 -27.72
C PRO A 373 -24.43 41.34 -27.01
N ALA A 374 -25.61 41.37 -27.63
CA ALA A 374 -26.79 42.00 -27.06
C ALA A 374 -27.19 41.32 -25.74
N ALA A 375 -27.93 42.03 -24.88
CA ALA A 375 -28.40 41.47 -23.62
C ALA A 375 -29.21 40.17 -23.86
N ASN A 376 -28.80 39.09 -23.20
CA ASN A 376 -29.31 37.71 -23.36
C ASN A 376 -28.97 37.00 -24.68
N GLU A 377 -28.09 37.56 -25.51
CA GLU A 377 -27.59 36.87 -26.70
C GLU A 377 -26.62 35.76 -26.29
N LEU A 378 -26.92 34.51 -26.66
CA LEU A 378 -26.06 33.37 -26.38
C LEU A 378 -25.03 33.17 -27.50
N VAL A 379 -23.75 33.38 -27.19
CA VAL A 379 -22.65 33.19 -28.15
C VAL A 379 -21.85 31.95 -27.79
N PHE A 380 -21.92 30.94 -28.67
CA PHE A 380 -21.12 29.73 -28.56
C PHE A 380 -19.69 29.96 -29.03
N LEU A 381 -18.73 29.56 -28.19
CA LEU A 381 -17.31 29.66 -28.46
C LEU A 381 -16.77 28.36 -29.07
N ARG A 382 -17.50 27.25 -28.96
CA ARG A 382 -17.19 25.99 -29.65
C ARG A 382 -18.46 25.31 -30.13
N GLU A 383 -18.29 24.40 -31.09
CA GLU A 383 -19.39 23.59 -31.62
C GLU A 383 -19.63 22.30 -30.80
N ASN A 384 -18.69 21.88 -29.95
CA ASN A 384 -18.77 20.64 -29.16
C ASN A 384 -18.91 20.88 -27.64
N GLY A 385 -19.70 20.03 -26.98
CA GLY A 385 -19.98 20.06 -25.53
C GLY A 385 -18.84 19.67 -24.58
N ASN A 386 -17.56 19.77 -24.98
CA ASN A 386 -16.47 19.22 -24.17
C ASN A 386 -16.19 20.03 -22.90
N LEU A 387 -16.31 19.38 -21.73
CA LEU A 387 -16.04 20.02 -20.44
C LEU A 387 -14.56 20.45 -20.29
N SER A 388 -13.62 19.77 -20.96
CA SER A 388 -12.19 20.12 -20.93
C SER A 388 -11.86 21.44 -21.64
N THR A 389 -12.79 21.97 -22.43
CA THR A 389 -12.65 23.24 -23.15
C THR A 389 -13.57 24.33 -22.58
N GLY A 390 -14.12 24.09 -21.39
CA GLY A 390 -14.96 25.05 -20.66
C GLY A 390 -16.47 24.84 -20.80
N GLY A 391 -16.91 23.73 -21.42
CA GLY A 391 -18.32 23.36 -21.51
C GLY A 391 -18.94 23.00 -20.14
N THR A 392 -20.26 22.97 -20.09
CA THR A 392 -21.05 22.67 -18.88
C THR A 392 -21.88 21.41 -19.09
N ALA A 393 -22.45 20.87 -17.99
CA ALA A 393 -23.26 19.66 -18.04
C ALA A 393 -24.56 19.81 -17.24
N ARG A 394 -25.66 19.31 -17.79
CA ARG A 394 -26.97 19.19 -17.14
C ARG A 394 -27.32 17.72 -16.93
N GLU A 395 -27.66 17.35 -15.71
CA GLU A 395 -28.13 15.99 -15.40
C GLU A 395 -29.54 15.77 -15.94
N CYS A 396 -29.76 14.68 -16.68
CA CYS A 396 -31.04 14.38 -17.35
C CYS A 396 -31.35 12.87 -17.40
N THR A 397 -30.87 12.10 -16.41
CA THR A 397 -31.02 10.63 -16.34
C THR A 397 -32.47 10.17 -16.27
N SER A 398 -33.36 10.97 -15.68
CA SER A 398 -34.80 10.65 -15.64
C SER A 398 -35.54 10.97 -16.94
N GLU A 399 -34.91 11.70 -17.86
CA GLU A 399 -35.54 12.14 -19.11
C GLU A 399 -35.31 11.17 -20.27
N ILE A 400 -34.27 10.33 -20.21
CA ILE A 400 -33.94 9.41 -21.30
C ILE A 400 -35.04 8.37 -21.53
N HIS A 401 -35.40 8.16 -22.80
CA HIS A 401 -36.36 7.15 -23.19
C HIS A 401 -35.84 5.73 -22.89
N PRO A 402 -36.66 4.79 -22.37
CA PRO A 402 -36.23 3.42 -22.07
C PRO A 402 -35.63 2.67 -23.26
N TYR A 403 -36.10 2.94 -24.48
CA TYR A 403 -35.52 2.37 -25.70
C TYR A 403 -34.08 2.86 -25.95
N ASN A 404 -33.79 4.13 -25.66
CA ASN A 404 -32.43 4.68 -25.80
C ASN A 404 -31.51 4.06 -24.74
N CYS A 405 -32.01 3.81 -23.53
CA CYS A 405 -31.28 3.06 -22.51
C CYS A 405 -30.94 1.64 -22.99
N PHE A 406 -31.90 0.94 -23.60
CA PHE A 406 -31.69 -0.38 -24.19
C PHE A 406 -30.61 -0.35 -25.27
N LEU A 407 -30.67 0.62 -26.21
CA LEU A 407 -29.67 0.78 -27.27
C LEU A 407 -28.28 1.11 -26.72
N ALA A 408 -28.18 1.98 -25.72
CA ALA A 408 -26.91 2.30 -25.06
C ALA A 408 -26.27 1.07 -24.40
N VAL A 409 -27.08 0.27 -23.68
CA VAL A 409 -26.62 -0.99 -23.08
C VAL A 409 -26.23 -2.01 -24.14
N LYS A 410 -27.00 -2.11 -25.25
CA LYS A 410 -26.69 -2.99 -26.38
C LYS A 410 -25.37 -2.60 -27.04
N ALA A 411 -25.14 -1.30 -27.25
CA ALA A 411 -23.90 -0.77 -27.80
C ALA A 411 -22.69 -1.14 -26.93
N ALA A 412 -22.76 -0.93 -25.61
CA ALA A 412 -21.69 -1.31 -24.69
C ALA A 412 -21.36 -2.82 -24.76
N LYS A 413 -22.40 -3.67 -24.84
CA LYS A 413 -22.23 -5.13 -24.96
C LYS A 413 -21.59 -5.56 -26.29
N ILE A 414 -21.98 -4.95 -27.41
CA ILE A 414 -21.36 -5.22 -28.72
C ILE A 414 -19.87 -4.92 -28.68
N MET A 415 -19.47 -3.87 -27.98
CA MET A 415 -18.08 -3.48 -27.82
C MET A 415 -17.32 -4.29 -26.76
N GLY A 416 -17.99 -5.16 -26.00
CA GLY A 416 -17.39 -5.93 -24.91
C GLY A 416 -16.95 -5.06 -23.72
N LEU A 417 -17.66 -3.96 -23.47
CA LEU A 417 -17.37 -3.01 -22.39
C LEU A 417 -18.34 -3.21 -21.22
N ASP A 418 -17.80 -3.27 -20.00
CA ASP A 418 -18.56 -3.32 -18.75
C ASP A 418 -18.93 -1.92 -18.24
N ILE A 419 -18.07 -0.93 -18.52
CA ILE A 419 -18.31 0.49 -18.35
C ILE A 419 -18.12 1.18 -19.71
N ALA A 420 -19.11 1.96 -20.14
CA ALA A 420 -19.03 2.68 -21.42
C ALA A 420 -19.70 4.05 -21.34
N GLY A 421 -19.08 5.04 -21.99
CA GLY A 421 -19.72 6.33 -22.28
C GLY A 421 -20.24 6.34 -23.70
N ILE A 422 -21.57 6.35 -23.85
CA ILE A 422 -22.25 6.39 -25.14
C ILE A 422 -22.60 7.85 -25.44
N ASP A 423 -22.04 8.39 -26.51
CA ASP A 423 -22.39 9.71 -27.01
C ASP A 423 -23.59 9.61 -27.94
N ILE A 424 -24.66 10.31 -27.60
CA ILE A 424 -25.90 10.36 -28.38
C ILE A 424 -26.16 11.82 -28.73
N THR A 425 -26.42 12.12 -29.99
CA THR A 425 -27.00 13.40 -30.38
C THR A 425 -28.47 13.18 -30.68
N ALA A 426 -29.34 13.95 -30.04
CA ALA A 426 -30.79 13.84 -30.25
C ALA A 426 -31.49 15.19 -30.07
N LYS A 427 -32.54 15.44 -30.86
CA LYS A 427 -33.42 16.61 -30.68
C LYS A 427 -34.13 16.56 -29.34
N ASP A 428 -34.56 15.36 -28.95
CA ASP A 428 -35.24 15.09 -27.69
C ASP A 428 -34.86 13.68 -27.19
N ILE A 429 -34.08 13.61 -26.11
CA ILE A 429 -33.60 12.35 -25.53
C ILE A 429 -34.73 11.51 -24.91
N SER A 430 -35.89 12.13 -24.65
CA SER A 430 -37.09 11.46 -24.14
C SER A 430 -37.87 10.69 -25.20
N LYS A 431 -37.44 10.78 -26.47
CA LYS A 431 -37.99 10.00 -27.60
C LYS A 431 -36.98 8.97 -28.10
N PRO A 432 -37.42 7.85 -28.68
CA PRO A 432 -36.54 6.88 -29.34
C PRO A 432 -35.59 7.54 -30.33
N ILE A 433 -34.33 7.11 -30.35
CA ILE A 433 -33.43 7.39 -31.47
C ILE A 433 -33.71 6.37 -32.59
N ASP A 434 -33.94 6.87 -33.79
CA ASP A 434 -34.34 6.11 -34.98
C ASP A 434 -33.58 6.57 -36.25
N GLY A 435 -32.62 7.49 -36.10
CA GLY A 435 -31.92 8.16 -37.19
C GLY A 435 -32.48 9.53 -37.56
N GLU A 436 -33.77 9.81 -37.29
CA GLU A 436 -34.38 11.13 -37.50
C GLU A 436 -34.36 11.99 -36.22
N ASN A 437 -34.76 11.42 -35.08
CA ASN A 437 -34.71 12.10 -33.79
C ASN A 437 -33.28 12.21 -33.25
N GLY A 438 -32.44 11.22 -33.55
CA GLY A 438 -31.06 11.15 -33.06
C GLY A 438 -30.35 9.85 -33.41
N ALA A 439 -29.08 9.75 -33.03
CA ALA A 439 -28.22 8.59 -33.28
C ALA A 439 -27.08 8.49 -32.25
N ILE A 440 -26.49 7.31 -32.12
CA ILE A 440 -25.24 7.11 -31.38
C ILE A 440 -24.08 7.62 -32.23
N ILE A 441 -23.29 8.52 -31.68
CA ILE A 441 -22.17 9.17 -32.36
C ILE A 441 -20.86 8.44 -32.09
N GLU A 442 -20.58 8.11 -30.82
CA GLU A 442 -19.34 7.49 -30.35
C GLU A 442 -19.56 6.61 -29.11
N VAL A 443 -18.70 5.61 -28.91
CA VAL A 443 -18.64 4.75 -27.72
C VAL A 443 -17.26 4.87 -27.09
N ASN A 444 -17.19 5.14 -25.79
CA ASN A 444 -15.94 5.39 -25.08
C ASN A 444 -15.70 4.33 -23.99
N ALA A 445 -14.53 3.68 -24.01
CA ALA A 445 -14.16 2.63 -23.04
C ALA A 445 -13.76 3.16 -21.65
N ALA A 446 -13.19 4.37 -21.56
CA ALA A 446 -12.80 5.01 -20.30
C ALA A 446 -13.52 6.36 -20.12
N PRO A 447 -14.85 6.37 -19.93
CA PRO A 447 -15.61 7.61 -19.88
C PRO A 447 -15.23 8.47 -18.66
N GLY A 448 -15.15 9.78 -18.86
CA GLY A 448 -14.99 10.73 -17.76
C GLY A 448 -16.25 10.77 -16.89
N LEU A 449 -16.10 10.69 -15.57
CA LEU A 449 -17.25 10.64 -14.63
C LEU A 449 -17.67 12.03 -14.14
N ARG A 450 -16.83 13.06 -14.35
CA ARG A 450 -16.98 14.41 -13.79
C ARG A 450 -18.35 15.03 -14.07
N MET A 451 -18.87 14.89 -15.29
CA MET A 451 -20.16 15.47 -15.69
C MET A 451 -21.36 14.89 -14.93
N HIS A 452 -21.25 13.66 -14.42
CA HIS A 452 -22.30 13.00 -13.64
C HIS A 452 -22.14 13.27 -12.14
N LEU A 453 -20.88 13.36 -11.67
CA LEU A 453 -20.56 13.61 -10.26
C LEU A 453 -20.78 15.08 -9.87
N CYS A 454 -20.50 16.02 -10.77
CA CYS A 454 -20.59 17.45 -10.51
C CYS A 454 -21.19 18.18 -11.72
N PRO A 455 -22.47 17.94 -12.06
CA PRO A 455 -23.14 18.69 -13.11
C PRO A 455 -23.31 20.16 -12.71
N THR A 456 -23.30 21.06 -13.69
CA THR A 456 -23.57 22.50 -13.47
C THR A 456 -25.04 22.76 -13.19
N GLU A 457 -25.92 21.92 -13.74
CA GLU A 457 -27.37 21.99 -13.59
C GLU A 457 -27.93 20.59 -13.26
N GLY A 458 -28.84 20.50 -12.30
CA GLY A 458 -29.37 19.22 -11.80
C GLY A 458 -28.59 18.67 -10.61
N ARG A 459 -28.85 17.41 -10.24
CA ARG A 459 -28.27 16.78 -9.03
C ARG A 459 -27.04 15.93 -9.35
N PRO A 460 -26.00 15.93 -8.50
CA PRO A 460 -24.95 14.93 -8.53
C PRO A 460 -25.46 13.49 -8.50
N ILE A 461 -24.90 12.61 -9.32
CA ILE A 461 -25.14 11.16 -9.28
C ILE A 461 -23.84 10.46 -8.89
N ASN A 462 -23.88 9.65 -7.84
CA ASN A 462 -22.73 8.86 -7.38
C ASN A 462 -22.50 7.63 -8.27
N VAL A 463 -22.04 7.86 -9.50
CA VAL A 463 -21.75 6.79 -10.47
C VAL A 463 -20.57 5.90 -10.03
N ALA A 464 -19.69 6.38 -9.16
CA ALA A 464 -18.64 5.56 -8.55
C ALA A 464 -19.23 4.43 -7.68
N SER A 465 -20.38 4.67 -7.04
CA SER A 465 -21.14 3.64 -6.32
C SER A 465 -21.56 2.51 -7.25
N ASP A 466 -22.14 2.83 -8.41
CA ASP A 466 -22.57 1.82 -9.38
C ASP A 466 -21.39 0.99 -9.92
N ILE A 467 -20.24 1.63 -10.15
CA ILE A 467 -19.01 0.94 -10.57
C ILE A 467 -18.55 -0.05 -9.50
N LEU A 468 -18.53 0.38 -8.23
CA LEU A 468 -18.15 -0.51 -7.14
C LEU A 468 -19.19 -1.58 -6.84
N ASP A 469 -20.48 -1.35 -7.07
CA ASP A 469 -21.52 -2.39 -6.98
C ASP A 469 -21.34 -3.47 -8.05
N MET A 470 -20.91 -3.08 -9.25
CA MET A 470 -20.56 -4.02 -10.31
C MET A 470 -19.29 -4.83 -9.99
N MET A 471 -18.23 -4.16 -9.50
CA MET A 471 -16.94 -4.79 -9.21
C MET A 471 -16.98 -5.65 -7.93
N PHE A 472 -17.72 -5.18 -6.92
CA PHE A 472 -17.90 -5.79 -5.61
C PHE A 472 -19.39 -5.77 -5.24
N PRO A 473 -20.20 -6.73 -5.76
CA PRO A 473 -21.61 -6.86 -5.40
C PRO A 473 -21.82 -6.93 -3.89
N GLU A 474 -23.00 -6.53 -3.42
CA GLU A 474 -23.31 -6.52 -1.99
C GLU A 474 -23.05 -7.90 -1.35
N GLY A 475 -22.36 -7.90 -0.20
CA GLY A 475 -21.94 -9.11 0.50
C GLY A 475 -20.71 -9.81 -0.10
N SER A 476 -20.20 -9.39 -1.26
CA SER A 476 -18.96 -9.92 -1.80
C SER A 476 -17.75 -9.50 -0.96
N PRO A 477 -16.83 -10.41 -0.66
CA PRO A 477 -15.61 -10.07 0.06
C PRO A 477 -14.65 -9.27 -0.83
N SER A 478 -14.01 -8.26 -0.24
CA SER A 478 -12.89 -7.52 -0.85
C SER A 478 -11.54 -7.89 -0.23
N ARG A 479 -11.53 -8.77 0.77
CA ARG A 479 -10.37 -9.10 1.60
C ARG A 479 -10.23 -10.60 1.78
N ILE A 480 -9.02 -11.08 1.64
CA ILE A 480 -8.62 -12.38 2.18
C ILE A 480 -8.35 -12.26 3.69
N PRO A 481 -8.41 -13.35 4.46
CA PRO A 481 -7.96 -13.36 5.84
C PRO A 481 -6.47 -13.01 5.96
N ILE A 482 -6.13 -12.13 6.88
CA ILE A 482 -4.73 -11.74 7.18
C ILE A 482 -4.40 -12.06 8.64
N VAL A 483 -3.32 -12.81 8.84
CA VAL A 483 -2.69 -13.03 10.15
C VAL A 483 -1.36 -12.27 10.15
N SER A 484 -1.21 -11.26 10.99
CA SER A 484 0.05 -10.53 11.15
C SER A 484 0.73 -10.92 12.46
N ILE A 485 1.97 -11.38 12.39
CA ILE A 485 2.69 -11.95 13.52
C ILE A 485 3.93 -11.11 13.81
N THR A 486 4.04 -10.64 15.05
CA THR A 486 5.26 -10.03 15.57
C THR A 486 5.66 -10.64 16.91
N GLY A 487 6.85 -10.30 17.37
CA GLY A 487 7.46 -10.83 18.57
C GLY A 487 8.97 -10.60 18.56
N THR A 488 9.63 -10.75 19.69
CA THR A 488 11.10 -10.73 19.70
C THR A 488 11.61 -12.04 19.11
N ASN A 489 11.20 -13.17 19.66
CA ASN A 489 11.53 -14.50 19.17
C ASN A 489 10.28 -15.26 18.72
N GLY A 490 10.45 -16.36 17.99
CA GLY A 490 9.34 -17.27 17.66
C GLY A 490 8.45 -16.87 16.47
N LYS A 491 8.60 -15.64 15.95
CA LYS A 491 7.85 -15.13 14.79
C LYS A 491 7.84 -16.11 13.61
N THR A 492 9.02 -16.42 13.07
CA THR A 492 9.16 -17.27 11.88
C THR A 492 8.54 -18.66 12.05
N THR A 493 8.76 -19.30 13.20
CA THR A 493 8.16 -20.62 13.48
C THR A 493 6.65 -20.55 13.61
N THR A 494 6.12 -19.52 14.27
CA THR A 494 4.67 -19.28 14.38
C THR A 494 4.05 -19.01 13.00
N THR A 495 4.67 -18.15 12.19
CA THR A 495 4.25 -17.85 10.81
C THR A 495 4.21 -19.11 9.96
N ARG A 496 5.28 -19.91 9.96
CA ARG A 496 5.36 -21.16 9.19
C ARG A 496 4.33 -22.20 9.65
N LEU A 497 4.09 -22.31 10.95
CA LEU A 497 3.10 -23.23 11.51
C LEU A 497 1.66 -22.81 11.14
N VAL A 498 1.31 -21.52 11.25
CA VAL A 498 0.01 -21.01 10.81
C VAL A 498 -0.19 -21.24 9.31
N LYS A 499 0.83 -20.93 8.49
CA LYS A 499 0.82 -21.20 7.04
C LYS A 499 0.60 -22.69 6.77
N HIS A 500 1.32 -23.58 7.46
CA HIS A 500 1.22 -25.03 7.29
C HIS A 500 -0.21 -25.54 7.55
N VAL A 501 -0.83 -25.10 8.65
CA VAL A 501 -2.20 -25.50 8.98
C VAL A 501 -3.20 -24.96 7.96
N LEU A 502 -3.09 -23.70 7.55
CA LEU A 502 -3.97 -23.12 6.53
C LEU A 502 -3.81 -23.81 5.16
N SER A 503 -2.60 -24.24 4.80
CA SER A 503 -2.37 -25.05 3.60
C SER A 503 -3.07 -26.43 3.69
N LEU A 504 -3.10 -27.06 4.88
CA LEU A 504 -3.86 -28.30 5.11
C LEU A 504 -5.38 -28.08 5.08
N ASP A 505 -5.85 -26.86 5.32
CA ASP A 505 -7.23 -26.41 5.14
C ASP A 505 -7.57 -26.09 3.66
N GLY A 506 -6.66 -26.37 2.73
CA GLY A 506 -6.85 -26.18 1.30
C GLY A 506 -6.67 -24.74 0.81
N LYS A 507 -6.09 -23.86 1.62
CA LYS A 507 -5.83 -22.46 1.24
C LYS A 507 -4.52 -22.32 0.50
N MET A 508 -4.51 -21.55 -0.58
CA MET A 508 -3.27 -20.98 -1.12
C MET A 508 -2.81 -19.82 -0.24
N VAL A 509 -1.74 -20.01 0.51
CA VAL A 509 -1.28 -19.03 1.50
C VAL A 509 -0.12 -18.21 0.95
N GLY A 510 -0.24 -16.90 1.00
CA GLY A 510 0.89 -15.99 0.84
C GLY A 510 1.57 -15.74 2.18
N MET A 511 2.90 -15.83 2.25
CA MET A 511 3.64 -15.69 3.51
C MET A 511 4.84 -14.78 3.36
N THR A 512 5.04 -13.88 4.32
CA THR A 512 6.30 -13.16 4.52
C THR A 512 7.07 -13.78 5.68
N SER A 513 8.39 -13.85 5.57
CA SER A 513 9.27 -14.41 6.60
C SER A 513 10.68 -13.83 6.52
N THR A 514 11.51 -14.07 7.54
CA THR A 514 12.95 -13.75 7.51
C THR A 514 13.71 -14.46 6.39
N SER A 515 13.17 -15.56 5.84
CA SER A 515 13.80 -16.31 4.75
C SER A 515 13.34 -15.90 3.35
N GLY A 516 12.22 -15.19 3.22
CA GLY A 516 11.68 -14.85 1.92
C GLY A 516 10.17 -14.62 1.88
N ILE A 517 9.70 -14.33 0.67
CA ILE A 517 8.29 -14.26 0.28
C ILE A 517 7.90 -15.59 -0.35
N TYR A 518 6.78 -16.16 0.09
CA TYR A 518 6.28 -17.44 -0.39
C TYR A 518 4.84 -17.33 -0.87
N ILE A 519 4.53 -18.00 -1.99
CA ILE A 519 3.17 -18.20 -2.49
C ILE A 519 2.92 -19.71 -2.54
N GLY A 520 2.07 -20.21 -1.65
CA GLY A 520 1.96 -21.65 -1.44
C GLY A 520 3.27 -22.25 -0.92
N ASN A 521 3.91 -23.11 -1.71
CA ASN A 521 5.21 -23.71 -1.38
C ASN A 521 6.39 -23.09 -2.13
N GLU A 522 6.13 -22.18 -3.07
CA GLU A 522 7.15 -21.55 -3.89
C GLU A 522 7.74 -20.32 -3.17
N CYS A 523 9.06 -20.24 -3.09
CA CYS A 523 9.77 -19.04 -2.63
C CYS A 523 10.02 -18.12 -3.84
N ILE A 524 9.25 -17.05 -3.94
CA ILE A 524 9.33 -16.12 -5.08
C ILE A 524 10.42 -15.05 -4.90
N LEU A 525 10.85 -14.81 -3.65
CA LEU A 525 11.94 -13.89 -3.32
C LEU A 525 12.64 -14.35 -2.04
N LYS A 526 13.95 -14.59 -2.10
CA LYS A 526 14.78 -14.96 -0.94
C LYS A 526 15.26 -13.71 -0.17
N GLY A 527 15.60 -13.90 1.11
CA GLY A 527 16.15 -12.86 2.00
C GLY A 527 15.15 -12.36 3.06
N ASP A 528 15.58 -11.44 3.93
CA ASP A 528 14.71 -10.88 4.97
C ASP A 528 13.61 -9.99 4.36
N ASN A 529 12.41 -10.56 4.30
CA ASN A 529 11.25 -9.99 3.66
C ASN A 529 10.12 -9.76 4.68
N THR A 530 10.47 -9.35 5.91
CA THR A 530 9.53 -9.12 7.02
C THR A 530 8.96 -7.69 7.08
N GLY A 531 9.05 -6.96 5.96
CA GLY A 531 8.68 -5.55 5.83
C GLY A 531 7.38 -5.29 5.05
N PRO A 532 6.89 -4.03 5.05
CA PRO A 532 5.63 -3.66 4.41
C PRO A 532 5.64 -3.83 2.89
N THR A 533 6.78 -3.66 2.22
CA THR A 533 6.91 -3.91 0.78
C THR A 533 6.59 -5.38 0.45
N SER A 534 7.15 -6.32 1.22
CA SER A 534 6.93 -7.75 1.05
C SER A 534 5.47 -8.13 1.32
N ALA A 535 4.84 -7.53 2.32
CA ALA A 535 3.41 -7.70 2.58
C ALA A 535 2.56 -7.20 1.39
N LYS A 536 2.88 -6.04 0.80
CA LYS A 536 2.18 -5.54 -0.41
C LYS A 536 2.33 -6.48 -1.60
N ILE A 537 3.52 -7.06 -1.81
CA ILE A 537 3.75 -8.06 -2.86
C ILE A 537 2.81 -9.27 -2.67
N VAL A 538 2.72 -9.79 -1.44
CA VAL A 538 1.81 -10.90 -1.11
C VAL A 538 0.35 -10.52 -1.36
N LEU A 539 -0.09 -9.37 -0.84
CA LEU A 539 -1.50 -8.94 -0.92
C LEU A 539 -1.95 -8.56 -2.34
N SER A 540 -0.99 -8.31 -3.24
CA SER A 540 -1.25 -8.00 -4.66
C SER A 540 -1.26 -9.25 -5.55
N ASN A 541 -1.12 -10.45 -4.99
CA ASN A 541 -1.15 -11.70 -5.73
C ASN A 541 -2.58 -12.27 -5.82
N ARG A 542 -3.14 -12.43 -7.03
CA ARG A 542 -4.51 -12.93 -7.25
C ARG A 542 -4.72 -14.40 -6.87
N ASN A 543 -3.66 -15.18 -6.65
CA ASN A 543 -3.78 -16.61 -6.42
C ASN A 543 -3.93 -16.98 -4.94
N ILE A 544 -3.78 -16.04 -4.00
CA ILE A 544 -3.82 -16.36 -2.57
C ILE A 544 -5.23 -16.24 -1.98
N ASP A 545 -5.54 -17.18 -1.08
CA ASP A 545 -6.76 -17.25 -0.28
C ASP A 545 -6.61 -16.63 1.11
N ALA A 546 -5.39 -16.57 1.64
CA ALA A 546 -5.05 -16.03 2.96
C ALA A 546 -3.60 -15.53 2.99
N ALA A 547 -3.30 -14.57 3.86
CA ALA A 547 -1.95 -14.06 4.08
C ALA A 547 -1.49 -14.28 5.53
N VAL A 548 -0.26 -14.77 5.70
CA VAL A 548 0.41 -14.92 7.01
C VAL A 548 1.68 -14.08 6.99
N LEU A 549 1.64 -12.92 7.62
CA LEU A 549 2.64 -11.89 7.50
C LEU A 549 3.53 -11.82 8.74
N GLU A 550 4.76 -12.32 8.64
CA GLU A 550 5.79 -12.00 9.63
C GLU A 550 6.13 -10.51 9.52
N THR A 551 5.94 -9.79 10.64
CA THR A 551 6.11 -8.34 10.72
C THR A 551 7.18 -8.00 11.76
N ALA A 552 8.37 -7.66 11.27
CA ALA A 552 9.49 -7.32 12.14
C ALA A 552 9.46 -5.85 12.59
N ARG A 553 10.09 -5.59 13.75
CA ARG A 553 10.22 -4.25 14.34
C ARG A 553 10.79 -3.24 13.35
N GLY A 554 11.89 -3.60 12.66
CA GLY A 554 12.55 -2.71 11.71
C GLY A 554 11.64 -2.28 10.55
N GLY A 555 10.77 -3.18 10.06
CA GLY A 555 9.76 -2.86 9.05
C GLY A 555 8.74 -1.84 9.58
N ILE A 556 8.21 -2.07 10.79
CA ILE A 556 7.24 -1.19 11.44
C ILE A 556 7.82 0.22 11.63
N VAL A 557 9.03 0.33 12.17
CA VAL A 557 9.64 1.63 12.47
C VAL A 557 9.99 2.41 11.20
N ARG A 558 10.48 1.74 10.15
CA ARG A 558 10.93 2.41 8.93
C ARG A 558 9.79 2.82 7.99
N LYS A 559 8.73 2.00 7.92
CA LYS A 559 7.69 2.15 6.89
C LYS A 559 6.26 1.82 7.34
N GLY A 560 6.06 1.42 8.60
CA GLY A 560 4.76 1.02 9.13
C GLY A 560 4.34 -0.38 8.66
N LEU A 561 3.03 -0.61 8.60
CA LEU A 561 2.44 -1.86 8.14
C LEU A 561 2.20 -1.86 6.63
N GLY A 562 2.26 -3.04 6.02
CA GLY A 562 2.00 -3.24 4.58
C GLY A 562 0.54 -3.50 4.24
N TYR A 563 -0.34 -3.42 5.23
CA TYR A 563 -1.77 -3.65 5.15
C TYR A 563 -2.49 -2.62 6.03
N ASP A 564 -3.79 -2.47 5.82
CA ASP A 564 -4.63 -1.54 6.59
C ASP A 564 -5.24 -2.19 7.85
N LEU A 565 -5.87 -3.35 7.75
CA LEU A 565 -6.42 -4.10 8.89
C LEU A 565 -6.27 -5.61 8.69
N ALA A 566 -5.78 -6.30 9.73
CA ALA A 566 -5.70 -7.74 9.80
C ALA A 566 -6.93 -8.36 10.49
N ASP A 567 -7.22 -9.63 10.21
CA ASP A 567 -8.22 -10.41 10.93
C ASP A 567 -7.66 -10.85 12.29
N VAL A 568 -6.36 -11.15 12.33
CA VAL A 568 -5.65 -11.56 13.53
C VAL A 568 -4.30 -10.86 13.62
N GLY A 569 -4.07 -10.16 14.73
CA GLY A 569 -2.77 -9.63 15.10
C GLY A 569 -2.18 -10.47 16.23
N VAL A 570 -0.95 -10.94 16.11
CA VAL A 570 -0.31 -11.82 17.09
C VAL A 570 0.97 -11.16 17.63
N ILE A 571 1.08 -11.08 18.95
CA ILE A 571 2.35 -10.82 19.64
C ILE A 571 2.76 -12.09 20.38
N VAL A 572 3.83 -12.73 19.90
CA VAL A 572 4.35 -13.97 20.51
C VAL A 572 4.99 -13.67 21.87
N ASN A 573 5.90 -12.69 21.91
CA ASN A 573 6.57 -12.19 23.13
C ASN A 573 7.27 -10.84 22.86
N ILE A 574 7.65 -10.17 23.93
CA ILE A 574 8.37 -8.90 23.97
C ILE A 574 9.53 -9.05 24.96
N SER A 575 10.70 -9.40 24.46
CA SER A 575 11.95 -9.42 25.23
C SER A 575 12.96 -8.42 24.69
N GLU A 576 13.98 -8.10 25.49
CA GLU A 576 15.10 -7.24 25.08
C GLU A 576 15.76 -7.77 23.81
N ASP A 577 15.70 -6.95 22.76
CA ASP A 577 16.41 -7.16 21.51
C ASP A 577 16.48 -5.83 20.76
N HIS A 578 17.64 -5.53 20.22
CA HIS A 578 17.91 -4.28 19.52
C HIS A 578 17.64 -2.96 20.29
N LEU A 579 17.79 -2.95 21.62
CA LEU A 579 17.78 -1.70 22.38
C LEU A 579 18.96 -0.80 21.96
N GLY A 580 18.73 0.51 21.89
CA GLY A 580 19.70 1.50 21.40
C GLY A 580 19.67 1.73 19.88
N LEU A 581 18.84 0.99 19.13
CA LEU A 581 18.66 1.17 17.68
C LEU A 581 17.32 1.83 17.35
N ASP A 582 17.32 2.70 16.33
CA ASP A 582 16.15 3.48 15.89
C ASP A 582 15.48 4.32 17.00
N SER A 583 16.27 4.80 17.97
CA SER A 583 15.81 5.57 19.14
C SER A 583 14.87 4.82 20.10
N LEU A 584 14.91 3.48 20.11
CA LEU A 584 14.19 2.65 21.09
C LEU A 584 15.13 2.26 22.22
N ASN A 585 14.86 2.75 23.42
CA ASN A 585 15.79 2.62 24.56
C ASN A 585 15.25 1.73 25.69
N SER A 586 13.97 1.34 25.62
CA SER A 586 13.30 0.53 26.64
C SER A 586 12.48 -0.62 26.07
N ILE A 587 12.16 -1.60 26.91
CA ILE A 587 11.22 -2.68 26.58
C ILE A 587 9.83 -2.10 26.29
N GLN A 588 9.43 -1.03 27.01
CA GLN A 588 8.19 -0.30 26.74
C GLN A 588 8.15 0.29 25.32
N ASP A 589 9.26 0.82 24.81
CA ASP A 589 9.35 1.31 23.43
C ASP A 589 9.16 0.16 22.42
N LEU A 590 9.75 -1.01 22.68
CA LEU A 590 9.55 -2.20 21.85
C LEU A 590 8.10 -2.66 21.87
N ALA A 591 7.46 -2.66 23.05
CA ALA A 591 6.05 -2.99 23.19
C ALA A 591 5.15 -2.01 22.45
N PHE A 592 5.42 -0.70 22.55
CA PHE A 592 4.71 0.35 21.82
C PHE A 592 4.76 0.11 20.30
N VAL A 593 5.95 -0.14 19.75
CA VAL A 593 6.12 -0.40 18.32
C VAL A 593 5.37 -1.67 17.89
N LYS A 594 5.51 -2.76 18.64
CA LYS A 594 4.86 -4.05 18.32
C LYS A 594 3.34 -4.00 18.50
N SER A 595 2.82 -3.14 19.38
CA SER A 595 1.38 -2.95 19.60
C SER A 595 0.65 -2.51 18.33
N LEU A 596 1.33 -1.86 17.39
CA LEU A 596 0.74 -1.49 16.10
C LEU A 596 0.11 -2.68 15.36
N VAL A 597 0.69 -3.89 15.48
CA VAL A 597 0.17 -5.11 14.86
C VAL A 597 -1.20 -5.51 15.40
N VAL A 598 -1.46 -5.29 16.70
CA VAL A 598 -2.75 -5.62 17.34
C VAL A 598 -3.72 -4.43 17.35
N GLU A 599 -3.21 -3.20 17.21
CA GLU A 599 -4.02 -1.99 16.97
C GLU A 599 -4.60 -1.95 15.55
N ALA A 600 -3.94 -2.60 14.59
CA ALA A 600 -4.35 -2.72 13.20
C ALA A 600 -5.17 -3.99 12.91
N VAL A 601 -6.05 -4.35 13.83
CA VAL A 601 -6.97 -5.50 13.69
C VAL A 601 -8.40 -5.02 13.50
N LYS A 602 -9.18 -5.72 12.67
CA LYS A 602 -10.59 -5.41 12.43
C LYS A 602 -11.39 -5.39 13.75
N PRO A 603 -12.44 -4.57 13.88
CA PRO A 603 -13.26 -4.52 15.10
C PRO A 603 -13.82 -5.88 15.54
N ASP A 604 -14.17 -6.74 14.58
CA ASP A 604 -14.70 -8.09 14.80
C ASP A 604 -13.62 -9.19 14.87
N GLY A 605 -12.37 -8.85 14.54
CA GLY A 605 -11.18 -9.70 14.60
C GLY A 605 -10.58 -9.83 16.00
N TYR A 606 -9.37 -10.42 16.08
CA TYR A 606 -8.73 -10.76 17.35
C TYR A 606 -7.27 -10.32 17.47
N ALA A 607 -6.94 -9.71 18.61
CA ALA A 607 -5.58 -9.61 19.12
C ALA A 607 -5.22 -10.87 19.92
N VAL A 608 -4.13 -11.54 19.56
CA VAL A 608 -3.59 -12.72 20.24
C VAL A 608 -2.35 -12.31 21.03
N LEU A 609 -2.39 -12.44 22.35
CA LEU A 609 -1.33 -11.99 23.25
C LEU A 609 -0.89 -13.09 24.21
N ASN A 610 0.37 -13.07 24.59
CA ASN A 610 0.96 -14.01 25.54
C ASN A 610 0.72 -13.56 26.99
N ALA A 611 -0.14 -14.24 27.73
CA ALA A 611 -0.38 -13.93 29.13
C ALA A 611 0.83 -14.20 30.05
N ASP A 612 1.86 -14.90 29.57
CA ASP A 612 3.12 -15.10 30.30
C ASP A 612 4.12 -13.94 30.10
N ASP A 613 3.78 -12.95 29.27
CA ASP A 613 4.62 -11.79 28.97
C ASP A 613 4.22 -10.58 29.84
N GLU A 614 5.20 -9.98 30.51
CA GLU A 614 5.01 -8.84 31.43
C GLU A 614 4.42 -7.60 30.72
N MET A 615 4.68 -7.42 29.42
CA MET A 615 4.18 -6.27 28.66
C MET A 615 2.75 -6.46 28.14
N THR A 616 2.13 -7.63 28.35
CA THR A 616 0.79 -7.91 27.84
C THR A 616 -0.27 -6.94 28.37
N GLU A 617 -0.22 -6.56 29.66
CA GLU A 617 -1.19 -5.59 30.19
C GLU A 617 -1.04 -4.21 29.55
N TYR A 618 0.20 -3.75 29.32
CA TYR A 618 0.48 -2.51 28.59
C TYR A 618 -0.10 -2.55 27.17
N VAL A 619 0.11 -3.65 26.45
CA VAL A 619 -0.43 -3.83 25.10
C VAL A 619 -1.96 -3.85 25.12
N ARG A 620 -2.58 -4.55 26.09
CA ARG A 620 -4.05 -4.67 26.20
C ARG A 620 -4.76 -3.32 26.31
N GLN A 621 -4.15 -2.32 26.96
CA GLN A 621 -4.72 -0.97 27.07
C GLN A 621 -4.85 -0.26 25.70
N ARG A 622 -4.14 -0.74 24.68
CA ARG A 622 -4.10 -0.17 23.33
C ARG A 622 -4.98 -0.92 22.35
N VAL A 623 -5.43 -2.13 22.70
CA VAL A 623 -6.27 -2.99 21.86
C VAL A 623 -7.73 -2.54 21.92
N LYS A 624 -8.37 -2.42 20.75
CA LYS A 624 -9.80 -2.08 20.63
C LYS A 624 -10.67 -3.24 20.13
N CYS A 625 -10.06 -4.27 19.54
CA CYS A 625 -10.74 -5.48 19.07
C CYS A 625 -10.85 -6.53 20.18
N LYS A 626 -11.35 -7.72 19.85
CA LYS A 626 -11.46 -8.84 20.81
C LYS A 626 -10.07 -9.38 21.14
N VAL A 627 -9.90 -9.96 22.32
CA VAL A 627 -8.60 -10.51 22.77
C VAL A 627 -8.69 -12.02 22.98
N ILE A 628 -7.68 -12.75 22.53
CA ILE A 628 -7.39 -14.13 22.94
C ILE A 628 -6.05 -14.11 23.67
N LEU A 629 -6.03 -14.53 24.94
CA LEU A 629 -4.76 -14.75 25.63
C LEU A 629 -4.37 -16.22 25.53
N PHE A 630 -3.06 -16.44 25.43
CA PHE A 630 -2.49 -17.76 25.58
C PHE A 630 -1.46 -17.83 26.70
N SER A 631 -1.32 -19.00 27.33
CA SER A 631 -0.36 -19.20 28.43
C SER A 631 0.08 -20.66 28.53
N LYS A 632 1.29 -20.87 29.05
CA LYS A 632 1.76 -22.20 29.47
C LYS A 632 1.09 -22.68 30.75
N GLU A 633 0.29 -21.86 31.42
CA GLU A 633 -0.33 -22.21 32.69
C GLU A 633 -1.81 -21.84 32.73
N ARG A 634 -2.68 -22.82 33.04
CA ARG A 634 -4.10 -22.57 33.31
C ARG A 634 -4.33 -21.58 34.45
N ASN A 635 -3.44 -21.55 35.44
CA ASN A 635 -3.61 -20.75 36.66
C ASN A 635 -3.02 -19.33 36.53
N ASN A 636 -2.52 -18.95 35.35
CA ASN A 636 -2.08 -17.58 35.09
C ASN A 636 -3.24 -16.59 35.41
N PRO A 637 -3.00 -15.53 36.20
CA PRO A 637 -4.05 -14.58 36.61
C PRO A 637 -4.82 -13.96 35.45
N LEU A 638 -4.15 -13.67 34.33
CA LEU A 638 -4.77 -13.08 33.15
C LEU A 638 -5.69 -14.10 32.44
N ILE A 639 -5.28 -15.37 32.36
CA ILE A 639 -6.12 -16.46 31.85
C ILE A 639 -7.34 -16.64 32.75
N LEU A 640 -7.15 -16.71 34.07
CA LEU A 640 -8.26 -16.79 35.02
C LEU A 640 -9.26 -15.64 34.85
N GLY A 641 -8.76 -14.42 34.59
CA GLY A 641 -9.57 -13.25 34.26
C GLY A 641 -10.41 -13.44 32.99
N GLN A 642 -9.79 -13.87 31.88
CA GLN A 642 -10.52 -14.13 30.63
C GLN A 642 -11.62 -15.17 30.79
N LEU A 643 -11.33 -16.26 31.50
CA LEU A 643 -12.29 -17.34 31.69
C LEU A 643 -13.50 -16.89 32.51
N LYS A 644 -13.29 -16.03 33.51
CA LYS A 644 -14.39 -15.41 34.28
C LYS A 644 -15.25 -14.47 33.42
N LEU A 645 -14.65 -13.81 32.45
CA LEU A 645 -15.33 -12.92 31.51
C LEU A 645 -15.94 -13.66 30.31
N ASN A 646 -15.85 -15.00 30.25
CA ASN A 646 -16.27 -15.80 29.10
C ASN A 646 -15.58 -15.38 27.78
N GLU A 647 -14.34 -14.88 27.87
CA GLU A 647 -13.51 -14.56 26.72
C GLU A 647 -12.70 -15.77 26.27
N LYS A 648 -12.40 -15.84 24.97
CA LYS A 648 -11.61 -16.91 24.37
C LYS A 648 -10.20 -16.95 24.96
N ALA A 649 -9.71 -18.15 25.28
CA ALA A 649 -8.37 -18.36 25.84
C ALA A 649 -7.77 -19.70 25.39
N VAL A 650 -6.44 -19.78 25.35
CA VAL A 650 -5.70 -21.03 25.07
C VAL A 650 -4.68 -21.27 26.17
N TYR A 651 -4.64 -22.45 26.79
CA TYR A 651 -3.72 -22.68 27.90
C TYR A 651 -3.30 -24.14 28.01
N ILE A 652 -2.28 -24.41 28.83
CA ILE A 652 -1.86 -25.78 29.14
C ILE A 652 -2.39 -26.19 30.52
N LYS A 653 -2.87 -27.43 30.58
CA LYS A 653 -3.19 -28.15 31.81
C LYS A 653 -2.83 -29.62 31.61
N ASP A 654 -2.11 -30.23 32.54
CA ASP A 654 -1.73 -31.66 32.51
C ASP A 654 -1.08 -32.08 31.16
N ASP A 655 -0.04 -31.34 30.73
CA ASP A 655 0.68 -31.51 29.46
C ASP A 655 -0.19 -31.51 28.19
N THR A 656 -1.40 -30.96 28.30
CA THR A 656 -2.39 -30.89 27.22
C THR A 656 -2.75 -29.44 26.96
N ILE A 657 -2.71 -29.03 25.69
CA ILE A 657 -3.21 -27.73 25.26
C ILE A 657 -4.73 -27.78 25.19
N TYR A 658 -5.37 -26.84 25.85
CA TYR A 658 -6.81 -26.64 25.86
C TYR A 658 -7.18 -25.33 25.16
N VAL A 659 -8.30 -25.35 24.46
CA VAL A 659 -8.93 -24.16 23.86
C VAL A 659 -10.25 -23.92 24.58
N TYR A 660 -10.46 -22.69 25.06
CA TYR A 660 -11.73 -22.23 25.61
C TYR A 660 -12.38 -21.25 24.65
N ASP A 661 -13.61 -21.53 24.24
CA ASP A 661 -14.33 -20.72 23.25
C ASP A 661 -15.21 -19.60 23.83
N GLY A 662 -15.18 -19.44 25.16
CA GLY A 662 -16.08 -18.57 25.92
C GLY A 662 -17.23 -19.31 26.59
N VAL A 663 -17.48 -20.57 26.21
CA VAL A 663 -18.56 -21.40 26.77
C VAL A 663 -18.05 -22.76 27.20
N LYS A 664 -17.23 -23.40 26.36
CA LYS A 664 -16.73 -24.76 26.53
C LYS A 664 -15.22 -24.81 26.40
N THR A 665 -14.63 -25.75 27.13
CA THR A 665 -13.22 -26.08 27.08
C THR A 665 -13.01 -27.38 26.31
N PHE A 666 -12.09 -27.36 25.34
CA PHE A 666 -11.77 -28.50 24.48
C PHE A 666 -10.31 -28.92 24.67
N PRO A 667 -10.01 -30.18 25.03
CA PRO A 667 -8.65 -30.71 24.97
C PRO A 667 -8.24 -30.89 23.50
N LEU A 668 -7.27 -30.11 23.03
CA LEU A 668 -6.87 -30.13 21.63
C LEU A 668 -5.82 -31.22 21.36
N ILE A 669 -4.67 -31.13 22.02
CA ILE A 669 -3.50 -31.98 21.75
C ILE A 669 -2.54 -32.01 22.96
N LYS A 670 -1.87 -33.15 23.17
CA LYS A 670 -0.81 -33.28 24.18
C LYS A 670 0.51 -32.72 23.63
N LEU A 671 1.32 -32.12 24.49
CA LEU A 671 2.61 -31.53 24.08
C LEU A 671 3.51 -32.53 23.36
N LYS A 672 3.58 -33.76 23.87
CA LYS A 672 4.37 -34.85 23.26
C LYS A 672 3.97 -35.20 21.82
N ASP A 673 2.75 -34.89 21.42
CA ASP A 673 2.24 -35.16 20.08
C ASP A 673 2.54 -34.00 19.10
N ILE A 674 3.17 -32.92 19.57
CA ILE A 674 3.61 -31.78 18.75
C ILE A 674 5.13 -31.90 18.54
N PRO A 675 5.61 -32.31 17.35
CA PRO A 675 7.03 -32.64 17.12
C PRO A 675 8.00 -31.49 17.43
N ILE A 676 7.65 -30.25 17.09
CA ILE A 676 8.53 -29.09 17.34
C ILE A 676 8.76 -28.80 18.83
N THR A 677 7.91 -29.31 19.73
CA THR A 677 8.13 -29.19 21.18
C THR A 677 9.15 -30.20 21.70
N MET A 678 9.51 -31.20 20.88
CA MET A 678 10.44 -32.28 21.21
C MET A 678 10.10 -32.99 22.53
N GLY A 679 8.84 -33.43 22.63
CA GLY A 679 8.33 -34.07 23.85
C GLY A 679 8.08 -33.08 25.00
N GLY A 680 7.80 -31.81 24.69
CA GLY A 680 7.63 -30.74 25.69
C GLY A 680 8.95 -30.16 26.24
N LYS A 681 10.11 -30.56 25.70
CA LYS A 681 11.42 -30.06 26.17
C LYS A 681 11.74 -28.66 25.66
N ALA A 682 11.32 -28.33 24.44
CA ALA A 682 11.56 -27.04 23.79
C ALA A 682 10.45 -26.04 24.17
N GLU A 683 10.63 -25.34 25.31
CA GLU A 683 9.63 -24.42 25.88
C GLU A 683 9.21 -23.29 24.92
N CYS A 684 10.15 -22.72 24.16
CA CYS A 684 9.83 -21.68 23.19
C CYS A 684 8.92 -22.19 22.05
N ASN A 685 9.04 -23.47 21.66
CA ASN A 685 8.16 -24.06 20.65
C ASN A 685 6.80 -24.45 21.20
N ILE A 686 6.67 -24.64 22.51
CA ILE A 686 5.36 -24.71 23.18
C ILE A 686 4.64 -23.36 23.04
N GLU A 687 5.35 -22.27 23.35
CA GLU A 687 4.84 -20.90 23.22
C GLU A 687 4.45 -20.56 21.77
N ASN A 688 5.32 -20.87 20.80
CA ASN A 688 5.02 -20.71 19.37
C ASN A 688 3.78 -21.50 18.94
N SER A 689 3.61 -22.71 19.49
CA SER A 689 2.43 -23.55 19.21
C SER A 689 1.16 -22.93 19.78
N LEU A 690 1.20 -22.41 21.01
CA LEU A 690 0.07 -21.72 21.66
C LEU A 690 -0.35 -20.47 20.88
N ALA A 691 0.63 -19.67 20.43
CA ALA A 691 0.38 -18.49 19.60
C ALA A 691 -0.28 -18.88 18.26
N ALA A 692 0.26 -19.90 17.57
CA ALA A 692 -0.30 -20.36 16.31
C ALA A 692 -1.71 -20.94 16.46
N ILE A 693 -1.96 -21.76 17.48
CA ILE A 693 -3.28 -22.30 17.80
C ILE A 693 -4.28 -21.16 18.04
N SER A 694 -3.89 -20.16 18.82
CA SER A 694 -4.75 -19.01 19.12
C SER A 694 -5.10 -18.22 17.86
N ALA A 695 -4.14 -18.03 16.95
CA ALA A 695 -4.39 -17.35 15.68
C ALA A 695 -5.32 -18.15 14.75
N LEU A 696 -5.08 -19.46 14.63
CA LEU A 696 -5.93 -20.36 13.83
C LEU A 696 -7.34 -20.50 14.41
N PHE A 697 -7.44 -20.48 15.74
CA PHE A 697 -8.72 -20.48 16.45
C PHE A 697 -9.48 -19.17 16.24
N ALA A 698 -8.79 -18.03 16.24
CA ALA A 698 -9.39 -16.74 15.89
C ALA A 698 -9.97 -16.73 14.46
N LEU A 699 -9.29 -17.38 13.52
CA LEU A 699 -9.77 -17.59 12.14
C LEU A 699 -10.86 -18.67 12.01
N SER A 700 -11.29 -19.30 13.11
CA SER A 700 -12.28 -20.37 13.12
C SER A 700 -11.87 -21.60 12.29
N VAL A 701 -10.56 -21.88 12.20
CA VAL A 701 -10.06 -23.09 11.54
C VAL A 701 -10.52 -24.33 12.32
N PRO A 702 -11.02 -25.39 11.66
CA PRO A 702 -11.51 -26.58 12.34
C PRO A 702 -10.44 -27.25 13.23
N PHE A 703 -10.79 -27.61 14.47
CA PHE A 703 -9.85 -28.16 15.45
C PHE A 703 -9.14 -29.43 14.99
N ASN A 704 -9.78 -30.28 14.18
CA ASN A 704 -9.16 -31.46 13.59
C ASN A 704 -8.03 -31.09 12.60
N ILE A 705 -8.18 -30.00 11.85
CA ILE A 705 -7.15 -29.49 10.94
C ILE A 705 -6.00 -28.86 11.73
N ILE A 706 -6.29 -28.06 12.76
CA ILE A 706 -5.28 -27.52 13.68
C ILE A 706 -4.45 -28.66 14.30
N LYS A 707 -5.13 -29.69 14.83
CA LYS A 707 -4.48 -30.87 15.42
C LYS A 707 -3.61 -31.62 14.41
N LYS A 708 -4.09 -31.81 13.17
CA LYS A 708 -3.32 -32.45 12.10
C LYS A 708 -2.08 -31.62 11.73
N GLY A 709 -2.23 -30.30 11.62
CA GLY A 709 -1.12 -29.39 11.33
C GLY A 709 -0.03 -29.44 12.39
N LEU A 710 -0.39 -29.37 13.66
CA LEU A 710 0.55 -29.47 14.77
C LEU A 710 1.30 -30.81 14.80
N LYS A 711 0.64 -31.92 14.44
CA LYS A 711 1.26 -33.26 14.39
C LYS A 711 2.22 -33.46 13.23
N THR A 712 2.03 -32.72 12.14
CA THR A 712 2.77 -32.91 10.87
C THR A 712 3.81 -31.83 10.62
N PHE A 713 3.82 -30.77 11.43
CA PHE A 713 4.85 -29.74 11.39
C PHE A 713 6.09 -30.21 12.15
N MET A 714 7.16 -30.50 11.41
CA MET A 714 8.38 -31.12 11.93
C MET A 714 9.47 -30.08 12.24
N PRO A 715 10.36 -30.31 13.22
CA PRO A 715 11.55 -29.48 13.43
C PRO A 715 12.66 -29.82 12.41
N ASP A 716 12.32 -29.84 11.12
CA ASP A 716 13.21 -30.23 10.02
C ASP A 716 13.51 -29.06 9.06
N VAL A 717 14.43 -29.30 8.12
CA VAL A 717 14.88 -28.29 7.14
C VAL A 717 13.79 -27.92 6.12
N LYS A 718 12.68 -28.66 6.06
CA LYS A 718 11.58 -28.40 5.13
C LYS A 718 10.51 -27.51 5.77
N SER A 719 10.09 -27.84 6.98
CA SER A 719 8.98 -27.20 7.67
C SER A 719 9.44 -26.00 8.48
N ASN A 720 10.59 -26.12 9.15
CA ASN A 720 11.12 -25.08 10.03
C ASN A 720 12.67 -24.97 9.92
N PRO A 721 13.20 -24.63 8.73
CA PRO A 721 14.63 -24.53 8.51
C PRO A 721 15.29 -23.53 9.46
N GLY A 722 16.41 -23.96 10.03
CA GLY A 722 17.29 -23.21 10.91
C GLY A 722 16.74 -23.00 12.33
N ARG A 723 15.81 -23.83 12.78
CA ARG A 723 15.18 -23.70 14.11
C ARG A 723 15.10 -25.06 14.78
N PHE A 724 15.98 -25.31 15.76
CA PHE A 724 16.11 -26.60 16.43
C PHE A 724 16.25 -27.79 15.46
N ASN A 725 16.97 -27.61 14.34
CA ASN A 725 17.21 -28.73 13.43
C ASN A 725 18.39 -29.56 13.96
N ILE A 726 18.12 -30.81 14.33
CA ILE A 726 19.12 -31.75 14.85
C ILE A 726 19.43 -32.80 13.80
N PHE A 727 20.70 -32.93 13.46
CA PHE A 727 21.25 -33.88 12.50
C PHE A 727 21.95 -35.00 13.27
N ASP A 728 21.58 -36.24 12.96
CA ASP A 728 22.24 -37.42 13.48
C ASP A 728 23.47 -37.73 12.62
N MET A 729 24.65 -37.75 13.23
CA MET A 729 25.94 -38.02 12.58
C MET A 729 26.46 -39.43 12.92
N GLY A 730 25.61 -40.30 13.49
CA GLY A 730 25.99 -41.63 13.97
C GLY A 730 26.43 -41.58 15.42
N GLU A 731 27.72 -41.34 15.67
CA GLU A 731 28.26 -41.35 17.03
C GLU A 731 27.99 -40.07 17.82
N PHE A 732 27.63 -38.98 17.14
CA PHE A 732 27.36 -37.66 17.73
C PHE A 732 26.23 -36.95 16.98
N LYS A 733 25.80 -35.79 17.48
CA LYS A 733 24.73 -34.98 16.88
C LYS A 733 25.16 -33.54 16.66
N VAL A 734 24.56 -32.89 15.67
CA VAL A 734 24.76 -31.48 15.37
C VAL A 734 23.40 -30.78 15.38
N MET A 735 23.30 -29.62 16.01
CA MET A 735 22.10 -28.80 16.05
C MET A 735 22.39 -27.45 15.40
N LEU A 736 21.58 -27.07 14.41
CA LEU A 736 21.56 -25.71 13.87
C LEU A 736 20.41 -24.92 14.49
N ASP A 737 20.72 -23.73 15.01
CA ASP A 737 19.73 -22.76 15.49
C ASP A 737 20.16 -21.32 15.21
N TYR A 738 19.19 -20.42 15.07
CA TYR A 738 19.39 -19.01 14.73
C TYR A 738 19.46 -18.08 15.94
N GLY A 739 19.49 -18.60 17.16
CA GLY A 739 19.59 -17.77 18.37
C GLY A 739 20.66 -16.66 18.20
N HIS A 740 20.23 -15.40 18.16
CA HIS A 740 21.06 -14.23 17.83
C HIS A 740 20.90 -13.10 18.86
N ASN A 741 20.25 -13.41 19.97
CA ASN A 741 20.06 -12.51 21.10
C ASN A 741 20.07 -13.34 22.41
N PRO A 742 20.24 -12.72 23.58
CA PRO A 742 20.31 -13.44 24.85
C PRO A 742 19.11 -14.36 25.12
N ALA A 743 17.89 -13.94 24.76
CA ALA A 743 16.69 -14.75 24.95
C ALA A 743 16.68 -16.01 24.06
N GLY A 744 17.13 -15.92 22.81
CA GLY A 744 17.28 -17.04 21.89
C GLY A 744 18.32 -18.05 22.38
N TYR A 745 19.50 -17.58 22.78
CA TYR A 745 20.53 -18.41 23.40
C TYR A 745 20.00 -19.13 24.65
N ARG A 746 19.29 -18.41 25.53
CA ARG A 746 18.69 -19.00 26.75
C ARG A 746 17.69 -20.10 26.42
N ALA A 747 16.88 -19.93 25.37
CA ALA A 747 15.90 -20.93 24.94
C ALA A 747 16.58 -22.22 24.45
N VAL A 748 17.64 -22.09 23.63
CA VAL A 748 18.43 -23.24 23.17
C VAL A 748 19.15 -23.91 24.34
N ILE A 749 19.79 -23.14 25.21
CA ILE A 749 20.51 -23.65 26.38
C ILE A 749 19.59 -24.46 27.30
N LYS A 750 18.40 -23.93 27.64
CA LYS A 750 17.41 -24.65 28.46
C LYS A 750 16.97 -25.97 27.82
N PHE A 751 16.88 -26.00 26.49
CA PHE A 751 16.50 -27.18 25.75
C PHE A 751 17.61 -28.25 25.76
N ILE A 752 18.86 -27.88 25.42
CA ILE A 752 19.98 -28.83 25.35
C ILE A 752 20.34 -29.42 26.72
N GLN A 753 20.11 -28.69 27.82
CA GLN A 753 20.25 -29.23 29.18
C GLN A 753 19.26 -30.37 29.49
N LYS A 754 18.16 -30.49 28.73
CA LYS A 754 17.18 -31.58 28.84
C LYS A 754 17.44 -32.71 27.83
N ILE A 755 18.49 -32.59 27.01
CA ILE A 755 18.94 -33.63 26.08
C ILE A 755 20.03 -34.46 26.75
N ASN A 756 19.99 -35.77 26.53
CA ASN A 756 21.05 -36.67 26.97
C ASN A 756 22.23 -36.57 25.99
N ALA A 757 23.23 -35.77 26.34
CA ALA A 757 24.51 -35.68 25.64
C ALA A 757 25.65 -35.89 26.64
N LYS A 758 26.71 -36.59 26.23
CA LYS A 758 27.89 -36.79 27.10
C LYS A 758 28.70 -35.51 27.24
N ARG A 759 28.70 -34.70 26.18
CA ARG A 759 29.46 -33.47 26.08
C ARG A 759 28.74 -32.48 25.18
N LEU A 760 28.66 -31.22 25.61
CA LEU A 760 28.07 -30.12 24.84
C LEU A 760 29.18 -29.25 24.25
N VAL A 761 29.14 -29.03 22.94
CA VAL A 761 30.10 -28.22 22.19
C VAL A 761 29.34 -27.06 21.54
N GLY A 762 29.80 -25.82 21.70
CA GLY A 762 29.14 -24.63 21.14
C GLY A 762 29.98 -24.00 20.04
N VAL A 763 29.39 -23.73 18.88
CA VAL A 763 29.90 -22.79 17.88
C VAL A 763 29.04 -21.53 17.98
N ILE A 764 29.61 -20.48 18.56
CA ILE A 764 28.85 -19.30 19.01
C ILE A 764 29.33 -18.03 18.32
N GLY A 765 28.40 -17.13 18.06
CA GLY A 765 28.63 -15.78 17.53
C GLY A 765 27.40 -14.90 17.78
N MET A 766 27.54 -13.59 17.59
CA MET A 766 26.47 -12.61 17.82
C MET A 766 26.53 -11.51 16.74
N PRO A 767 25.37 -10.97 16.31
CA PRO A 767 25.37 -9.84 15.39
C PRO A 767 26.02 -8.59 15.98
N GLY A 768 26.82 -7.87 15.19
CA GLY A 768 27.59 -6.71 15.64
C GLY A 768 26.75 -5.51 16.10
N ASP A 769 25.51 -5.38 15.62
CA ASP A 769 24.58 -4.31 15.99
C ASP A 769 23.92 -4.50 17.38
N ARG A 770 24.34 -5.52 18.14
CA ARG A 770 23.87 -5.75 19.51
C ARG A 770 24.70 -4.99 20.53
N LEU A 771 24.05 -4.64 21.64
CA LEU A 771 24.70 -4.01 22.77
C LEU A 771 25.80 -4.92 23.31
N GLN A 772 26.93 -4.33 23.69
CA GLN A 772 28.05 -5.06 24.27
C GLN A 772 27.62 -5.90 25.48
N SER A 773 26.78 -5.34 26.36
CA SER A 773 26.24 -6.05 27.53
C SER A 773 25.47 -7.32 27.16
N SER A 774 24.75 -7.31 26.03
CA SER A 774 24.04 -8.49 25.51
C SER A 774 24.99 -9.56 24.99
N ILE A 775 26.06 -9.15 24.29
CA ILE A 775 27.11 -10.08 23.80
C ILE A 775 27.83 -10.72 24.99
N GLU A 776 28.19 -9.92 25.99
CA GLU A 776 28.80 -10.41 27.23
C GLU A 776 27.88 -11.39 27.97
N GLU A 777 26.59 -11.11 28.07
CA GLU A 777 25.62 -12.03 28.67
C GLU A 777 25.59 -13.39 27.97
N VAL A 778 25.60 -13.40 26.63
CA VAL A 778 25.70 -14.64 25.84
C VAL A 778 26.96 -15.42 26.19
N GLY A 779 28.12 -14.75 26.26
CA GLY A 779 29.37 -15.38 26.69
C GLY A 779 29.24 -16.06 28.07
N ARG A 780 28.66 -15.37 29.06
CA ARG A 780 28.42 -15.91 30.42
C ARG A 780 27.43 -17.07 30.45
N MET A 781 26.45 -17.09 29.55
CA MET A 781 25.49 -18.20 29.45
C MET A 781 26.14 -19.43 28.83
N CYS A 782 26.90 -19.24 27.76
CA CYS A 782 27.59 -20.32 27.06
C CYS A 782 28.64 -21.01 27.94
N SER A 783 29.41 -20.27 28.72
CA SER A 783 30.46 -20.83 29.60
C SER A 783 29.92 -21.75 30.70
N LYS A 784 28.65 -21.60 31.09
CA LYS A 784 28.01 -22.44 32.12
C LYS A 784 27.55 -23.80 31.60
N VAL A 785 27.49 -24.00 30.28
CA VAL A 785 26.78 -25.14 29.66
C VAL A 785 27.65 -25.88 28.67
N PHE A 786 28.41 -25.18 27.85
CA PHE A 786 29.31 -25.82 26.91
C PHE A 786 30.62 -26.20 27.57
N SER A 787 31.14 -27.36 27.20
CA SER A 787 32.45 -27.86 27.67
C SER A 787 33.60 -27.50 26.72
N LYS A 788 33.29 -27.20 25.46
CA LYS A 788 34.20 -26.69 24.43
C LYS A 788 33.45 -25.61 23.65
N ILE A 789 34.09 -24.47 23.40
CA ILE A 789 33.50 -23.34 22.70
C ILE A 789 34.38 -22.94 21.52
N TYR A 790 33.78 -22.85 20.34
CA TYR A 790 34.34 -22.21 19.15
C TYR A 790 33.67 -20.84 19.00
N ILE A 791 34.44 -19.77 18.97
CA ILE A 791 33.94 -18.41 18.80
C ILE A 791 34.14 -18.02 17.34
N LYS A 792 33.03 -17.72 16.64
CA LYS A 792 33.01 -17.19 15.28
C LYS A 792 32.54 -15.75 15.25
N GLU A 793 32.73 -15.09 14.11
CA GLU A 793 32.08 -13.82 13.80
C GLU A 793 31.11 -13.97 12.64
N ASP A 794 30.09 -13.13 12.63
CA ASP A 794 29.21 -12.98 11.48
C ASP A 794 29.99 -12.32 10.32
N ASN A 795 29.73 -12.72 9.08
CA ASN A 795 30.28 -12.10 7.89
C ASN A 795 29.83 -10.63 7.78
N ASP A 796 28.59 -10.32 8.14
CA ASP A 796 28.11 -8.95 8.31
C ASP A 796 28.46 -8.41 9.72
N LEU A 797 29.52 -7.60 9.79
CA LEU A 797 30.03 -7.03 11.05
C LEU A 797 29.19 -5.88 11.61
N ARG A 798 28.20 -5.36 10.86
CA ARG A 798 27.26 -4.32 11.29
C ARG A 798 27.89 -3.14 12.04
N ASN A 799 28.92 -2.55 11.44
CA ASN A 799 29.68 -1.39 11.92
C ASN A 799 30.63 -1.62 13.11
N ARG A 800 30.84 -2.87 13.54
CA ARG A 800 31.96 -3.21 14.43
C ARG A 800 33.24 -3.55 13.66
N ALA A 801 34.38 -3.42 14.32
CA ALA A 801 35.64 -3.87 13.73
C ALA A 801 35.70 -5.41 13.74
N ALA A 802 36.40 -5.99 12.75
CA ALA A 802 36.66 -7.42 12.73
C ALA A 802 37.43 -7.85 14.00
N GLY A 803 37.02 -8.95 14.62
CA GLY A 803 37.52 -9.47 15.89
C GLY A 803 36.85 -8.89 17.13
N GLU A 804 36.14 -7.75 17.02
CA GLU A 804 35.61 -7.04 18.19
C GLU A 804 34.52 -7.85 18.92
N VAL A 805 33.62 -8.50 18.18
CA VAL A 805 32.57 -9.33 18.79
C VAL A 805 33.17 -10.59 19.39
N ALA A 806 34.09 -11.23 18.66
CA ALA A 806 34.79 -12.41 19.13
C ALA A 806 35.57 -12.12 20.42
N ASP A 807 36.25 -10.98 20.51
CA ASP A 807 36.99 -10.55 21.70
C ASP A 807 36.08 -10.31 22.90
N ILE A 808 34.92 -9.68 22.69
CA ILE A 808 33.93 -9.48 23.77
C ILE A 808 33.41 -10.84 24.28
N LEU A 809 33.06 -11.76 23.38
CA LEU A 809 32.64 -13.11 23.75
C LEU A 809 33.74 -13.85 24.50
N TYR A 810 34.97 -13.84 23.98
CA TYR A 810 36.13 -14.50 24.58
C TYR A 810 36.40 -13.97 25.99
N ASN A 811 36.51 -12.65 26.14
CA ASN A 811 36.77 -12.00 27.42
C ASN A 811 35.66 -12.29 28.44
N SER A 812 34.40 -12.25 27.99
CA SER A 812 33.26 -12.60 28.85
C SER A 812 33.33 -14.05 29.34
N ILE A 813 33.63 -15.00 28.46
CA ILE A 813 33.73 -16.43 28.81
C ILE A 813 34.88 -16.65 29.80
N VAL A 814 36.07 -16.14 29.49
CA VAL A 814 37.26 -16.27 30.36
C VAL A 814 37.02 -15.65 31.73
N SER A 815 36.30 -14.52 31.81
CA SER A 815 35.98 -13.85 33.08
C SER A 815 35.18 -14.73 34.06
N THR A 816 34.50 -15.77 33.57
CA THR A 816 33.76 -16.74 34.40
C THR A 816 34.62 -17.86 34.99
N GLY A 817 35.93 -17.88 34.71
CA GLY A 817 36.84 -18.96 35.12
C GLY A 817 36.87 -20.14 34.15
N PHE A 818 36.33 -19.98 32.94
CA PHE A 818 36.35 -21.02 31.92
C PHE A 818 37.79 -21.28 31.41
N GLU A 819 38.18 -22.55 31.31
CA GLU A 819 39.52 -22.96 30.87
C GLU A 819 39.81 -22.49 29.44
N LYS A 820 40.90 -21.73 29.25
CA LYS A 820 41.24 -21.10 27.96
C LYS A 820 41.52 -22.14 26.88
N GLU A 821 42.03 -23.30 27.26
CA GLU A 821 42.33 -24.44 26.37
C GLU A 821 41.05 -25.01 25.72
N ASN A 822 39.91 -24.79 26.37
CA ASN A 822 38.59 -25.21 25.89
C ASN A 822 37.88 -24.12 25.05
N ILE A 823 38.56 -23.03 24.73
CA ILE A 823 38.07 -21.97 23.83
C ILE A 823 38.96 -21.93 22.58
N GLU A 824 38.35 -21.84 21.40
CA GLU A 824 39.08 -21.64 20.14
C GLU A 824 38.39 -20.53 19.33
N VAL A 825 39.12 -19.49 18.95
CA VAL A 825 38.57 -18.37 18.18
C VAL A 825 38.87 -18.59 16.70
N ILE A 826 37.82 -18.78 15.90
CA ILE A 826 37.89 -19.00 14.45
C ILE A 826 36.82 -18.13 13.82
N TYR A 827 37.21 -16.99 13.26
CA TYR A 827 36.25 -15.98 12.77
C TYR A 827 35.30 -16.52 11.71
N SER A 828 35.79 -17.36 10.79
CA SER A 828 34.93 -17.99 9.77
C SER A 828 33.99 -19.02 10.40
N GLU A 829 32.68 -18.78 10.28
CA GLU A 829 31.63 -19.70 10.74
C GLU A 829 31.83 -21.13 10.21
N LEU A 830 32.10 -21.26 8.90
CA LEU A 830 32.26 -22.57 8.26
C LEU A 830 33.52 -23.31 8.74
N GLU A 831 34.64 -22.61 8.92
CA GLU A 831 35.85 -23.26 9.45
C GLU A 831 35.70 -23.60 10.93
N ALA A 832 35.00 -22.77 11.72
CA ALA A 832 34.67 -23.09 13.12
C ALA A 832 33.78 -24.34 13.21
N LEU A 833 32.74 -24.41 12.39
CA LEU A 833 31.85 -25.57 12.30
C LEU A 833 32.62 -26.82 11.85
N LYS A 834 33.41 -26.72 10.78
CA LYS A 834 34.25 -27.82 10.29
C LYS A 834 35.21 -28.32 11.36
N LYS A 835 35.84 -27.42 12.10
CA LYS A 835 36.72 -27.78 13.22
C LYS A 835 35.96 -28.53 14.31
N ALA A 836 34.77 -28.07 14.67
CA ALA A 836 33.91 -28.74 15.65
C ALA A 836 33.50 -30.15 15.17
N LEU A 837 33.16 -30.32 13.89
CA LEU A 837 32.81 -31.62 13.29
C LEU A 837 34.00 -32.60 13.30
N VAL A 838 35.18 -32.16 12.90
CA VAL A 838 36.39 -33.01 12.84
C VAL A 838 36.88 -33.43 14.24
N THR A 839 36.62 -32.62 15.26
CA THR A 839 37.04 -32.88 16.64
C THR A 839 35.92 -33.42 17.54
N ALA A 840 34.80 -33.83 16.93
CA ALA A 840 33.67 -34.43 17.61
C ALA A 840 34.08 -35.75 18.28
N LYS A 841 33.53 -36.01 19.46
CA LYS A 841 33.70 -37.25 20.22
C LYS A 841 32.37 -38.01 20.28
N PRO A 842 32.39 -39.33 20.46
CA PRO A 842 31.17 -40.11 20.64
C PRO A 842 30.31 -39.62 21.81
N GLY A 843 29.03 -39.34 21.52
CA GLY A 843 28.05 -38.78 22.44
C GLY A 843 28.04 -37.26 22.54
N ASP A 844 28.80 -36.55 21.71
CA ASP A 844 28.75 -35.09 21.62
C ASP A 844 27.40 -34.61 21.06
N LEU A 845 26.98 -33.44 21.53
CA LEU A 845 26.02 -32.58 20.83
C LEU A 845 26.72 -31.25 20.53
N ILE A 846 26.95 -31.00 19.25
CA ILE A 846 27.48 -29.74 18.72
C ILE A 846 26.30 -28.82 18.44
N VAL A 847 26.30 -27.62 19.01
CA VAL A 847 25.26 -26.60 18.81
C VAL A 847 25.87 -25.43 18.07
N VAL A 848 25.29 -25.08 16.93
CA VAL A 848 25.77 -24.01 16.05
C VAL A 848 24.73 -22.90 16.03
N PHE A 849 25.15 -21.72 16.46
CA PHE A 849 24.39 -20.48 16.31
C PHE A 849 24.82 -19.81 15.00
N TYR A 850 24.08 -20.10 13.93
CA TYR A 850 24.47 -19.77 12.57
C TYR A 850 24.01 -18.36 12.16
N GLU A 851 24.73 -17.73 11.24
CA GLU A 851 24.31 -16.54 10.50
C GLU A 851 23.60 -16.94 9.20
N GLU A 852 24.27 -17.74 8.36
CA GLU A 852 23.74 -18.23 7.09
C GLU A 852 23.39 -19.72 7.17
N PHE A 853 22.13 -20.06 6.91
CA PHE A 853 21.64 -21.43 7.13
C PHE A 853 22.15 -22.41 6.10
N GLU A 854 22.07 -22.04 4.82
CA GLU A 854 22.35 -22.92 3.68
C GLU A 854 23.81 -23.40 3.67
N PRO A 855 24.84 -22.53 3.82
CA PRO A 855 26.23 -22.99 3.82
C PRO A 855 26.55 -23.94 5.00
N ALA A 856 26.00 -23.66 6.18
CA ALA A 856 26.17 -24.52 7.36
C ALA A 856 25.52 -25.90 7.15
N LEU A 857 24.32 -25.92 6.56
CA LEU A 857 23.61 -27.15 6.21
C LEU A 857 24.39 -27.98 5.19
N GLU A 858 24.88 -27.36 4.11
CA GLU A 858 25.66 -28.04 3.06
C GLU A 858 26.92 -28.69 3.64
N LEU A 859 27.62 -28.01 4.55
CA LEU A 859 28.81 -28.56 5.21
C LEU A 859 28.46 -29.78 6.09
N ILE A 860 27.38 -29.71 6.87
CA ILE A 860 26.94 -30.82 7.72
C ILE A 860 26.55 -32.04 6.86
N GLU A 861 25.77 -31.81 5.81
CA GLU A 861 25.32 -32.84 4.87
C GLU A 861 26.50 -33.52 4.18
N LYS A 862 27.46 -32.74 3.67
CA LYS A 862 28.69 -33.26 3.09
C LYS A 862 29.48 -34.13 4.08
N PHE A 863 29.65 -33.66 5.32
CA PHE A 863 30.38 -34.40 6.34
C PHE A 863 29.65 -35.68 6.76
N ARG A 864 28.31 -35.65 6.82
CA ARG A 864 27.47 -36.82 7.09
C ARG A 864 27.65 -37.89 6.02
N ASP A 865 27.67 -37.48 4.75
CA ASP A 865 27.90 -38.40 3.63
C ASP A 865 29.30 -39.02 3.68
N GLU A 866 30.34 -38.26 4.02
CA GLU A 866 31.70 -38.76 4.20
C GLU A 866 31.80 -39.79 5.34
N LEU A 867 31.16 -39.53 6.49
CA LEU A 867 31.10 -40.48 7.62
C LEU A 867 30.38 -41.78 7.25
N SER A 868 29.29 -41.69 6.48
CA SER A 868 28.53 -42.86 6.04
C SER A 868 29.34 -43.77 5.10
N LYS A 869 30.11 -43.18 4.17
CA LYS A 869 30.97 -43.90 3.23
C LYS A 869 32.13 -44.61 3.94
N ASN A 870 32.77 -43.94 4.89
CA ASN A 870 33.85 -44.53 5.69
C ASN A 870 33.33 -45.70 6.56
N SER A 871 32.13 -45.57 7.13
CA SER A 871 31.50 -46.64 7.91
C SER A 871 31.17 -47.86 7.05
N GLN A 872 30.72 -47.66 5.81
CA GLN A 872 30.46 -48.75 4.85
C GLN A 872 31.74 -49.45 4.38
N GLN A 873 32.84 -48.70 4.14
CA GLN A 873 34.14 -49.30 3.77
C GLN A 873 34.75 -50.14 4.89
N ILE A 874 34.60 -49.72 6.15
CA ILE A 874 35.06 -50.50 7.32
C ILE A 874 34.21 -51.77 7.47
N SER A 875 32.90 -51.67 7.23
CA SER A 875 31.99 -52.83 7.29
C SER A 875 32.31 -53.87 6.21
N SER A 876 32.60 -53.43 4.98
CA SER A 876 32.99 -54.33 3.88
C SER A 876 34.37 -54.97 4.10
N GLN A 877 35.32 -54.27 4.72
CA GLN A 877 36.63 -54.84 5.08
C GLN A 877 36.53 -55.88 6.21
N ILE A 878 35.58 -55.72 7.13
CA ILE A 878 35.30 -56.72 8.19
C ILE A 878 34.62 -57.96 7.59
N GLU A 879 33.73 -57.80 6.60
CA GLU A 879 33.15 -58.94 5.87
C GLU A 879 34.17 -59.68 4.99
N GLU A 880 35.12 -58.98 4.36
CA GLU A 880 36.22 -59.62 3.59
C GLU A 880 37.29 -60.29 4.46
N THR A 881 37.43 -59.90 5.74
CA THR A 881 38.36 -60.55 6.68
C THR A 881 37.71 -61.64 7.53
N ALA A 882 36.39 -61.79 7.48
CA ALA A 882 35.62 -62.86 8.13
C ALA A 882 35.21 -64.00 7.18
N GLY A 883 35.63 -63.95 5.91
CA GLY A 883 35.40 -64.96 4.87
C GLY A 883 36.51 -66.01 4.76
#